data_AF-A0A2V2UP83-F1
#
_entry.id   AF-A0A2V2UP83-F1
#
_cell.length_a   1.000
_cell.length_b   1.000
_cell.length_c   1.000
_cell.angle_alpha   90.00
_cell.angle_beta   90.00
_cell.angle_gamma   90.00
#
_symmetry.space_group_name_H-M   'P 1'
#
loop_
_entity.id
_entity.type
_entity.pdbx_description
1 polymer ?
#
loop_
_entity_poly.entity_id
_entity_poly.type
_entity_poly.pdbx_seq_one_letter_code
_entity_poly.pdbx_strand_id
1 'polypeptide(L)'
;MLHRTGVVMAPRRGIPGDGSDAAARRGVEGTRRPEWTMSSTVEDVLLGGDTLSTDMKLNDFLRNYVGGRAVVGKDHNVTMQVFVQEPGAYVQDQRLLRIIFNLTEYQELEAITKLHHKGVFSLEQWRDYEGKDTVTLIARGKLNAALTHILTERREAEMKFTLSTTIEDVLFKGRVRVNEMKLNDFLTRELGGRGVVDTNRNVLLKEFFKNPNKYIRDKGALKEIQITVAYARMKRAVKGEVIFDEDIRKLYKNGFNNLLGWSEAAANVKKSVHKLTKQSLDSALQEARNRMTTIEAMKMEGLYESVYNASWHHVVEIPDGDKRKKTGTGMEAKEGKPIHSWTYKKAGNTLEKNDGVRKSGEAPPRLMVLTSDKGWPYTLNVLRGAGNDFFINCEVDRVWQIIKDDLTEWFSNFDLTLNSSPLPRVLIGTPGIGKSMAAGSYLLYQLLHCDVEKLQVVVHCFGETMYVFDKTIKAVTKYVGNKTSKSVLDGLRQRGMKGYIIYDVAKKGTPPDTGFAPSTGWGMIVVSSPKVTNYDEWEKQTKASRIIMNCPEEMDVKAMCAWMKRGLEPYKQAEYWKKVKERMENVGPIPRHIFDEKIYIVRLGAVNGALLAIKDTDVGKYFSLGGEEKWYSEDPSHKLVKIVRERTDEGAEVFLNASICDDIGFRIADRLAKAMATKDLLLLILGSHGALVSHFLEQLGLRVFTRGEFVSALVKGLKELRPPERNKAQDSVLKVNHQGHPTRTVGLGKLEKGVTRIPMEYGVLYIPTVQNFPLVDGFFFVDSPRKTLVGLQMTTAGAHHTIPSTVRLFKNNMAKYFKGWKKLS
;
A
#
# COMPACT_ATOMS: atom_id res chain seq x y z
N MET A 1 15.39 65.10 24.53
CA MET A 1 16.53 65.39 25.43
C MET A 1 17.41 64.15 25.43
N LEU A 2 18.66 64.10 24.98
CA LEU A 2 19.72 65.10 24.73
C LEU A 2 20.40 64.82 23.37
N HIS A 3 20.81 65.89 22.71
CA HIS A 3 21.48 65.97 21.40
C HIS A 3 23.02 65.94 21.51
N ARG A 4 23.69 65.51 20.42
CA ARG A 4 24.89 66.15 19.80
C ARG A 4 25.14 65.49 18.40
N THR A 5 24.64 66.01 17.26
CA THR A 5 25.18 67.00 16.26
C THR A 5 26.63 66.79 15.79
N GLY A 6 27.03 66.88 14.50
CA GLY A 6 26.41 67.40 13.25
C GLY A 6 26.95 66.67 11.98
N VAL A 7 26.29 66.65 10.80
CA VAL A 7 26.07 67.70 9.75
C VAL A 7 27.39 68.20 9.12
N VAL A 8 27.69 68.29 7.82
CA VAL A 8 27.12 68.09 6.45
C VAL A 8 28.30 68.41 5.49
N MET A 9 28.32 67.90 4.24
CA MET A 9 28.57 68.68 2.99
C MET A 9 28.85 67.77 1.77
N ALA A 10 28.14 68.05 0.68
CA ALA A 10 28.44 67.62 -0.70
C ALA A 10 28.95 68.82 -1.53
N PRO A 11 29.63 68.58 -2.66
CA PRO A 11 29.35 69.37 -3.88
C PRO A 11 29.29 68.46 -5.13
N ARG A 12 28.24 68.53 -5.96
CA ARG A 12 27.97 69.41 -7.13
C ARG A 12 28.69 69.03 -8.45
N ARG A 13 27.83 68.76 -9.45
CA ARG A 13 27.93 68.80 -10.93
C ARG A 13 29.16 69.46 -11.58
N GLY A 14 29.65 68.81 -12.66
CA GLY A 14 30.30 69.40 -13.83
C GLY A 14 30.01 68.57 -15.09
N ILE A 15 29.70 69.24 -16.21
CA ILE A 15 29.46 68.71 -17.58
C ILE A 15 30.55 69.36 -18.50
N PRO A 16 30.68 69.08 -19.82
CA PRO A 16 31.10 67.90 -20.61
C PRO A 16 32.44 68.11 -21.37
N GLY A 17 32.93 67.10 -22.10
CA GLY A 17 33.51 67.31 -23.44
C GLY A 17 35.02 67.10 -23.66
N ASP A 18 35.29 66.31 -24.72
CA ASP A 18 36.48 66.22 -25.59
C ASP A 18 37.76 65.47 -25.17
N GLY A 19 38.06 64.44 -25.98
CA GLY A 19 39.29 64.46 -26.80
C GLY A 19 40.47 63.61 -26.36
N SER A 20 40.48 62.35 -26.79
CA SER A 20 41.64 61.52 -27.20
C SER A 20 42.92 61.52 -26.33
N ASP A 21 43.30 60.35 -25.78
CA ASP A 21 44.22 59.48 -26.50
C ASP A 21 44.36 58.08 -25.88
N ALA A 22 44.75 57.14 -26.74
CA ALA A 22 44.81 55.71 -26.49
C ALA A 22 45.97 55.28 -25.57
N ALA A 23 45.88 54.01 -25.13
CA ALA A 23 46.93 53.19 -24.51
C ALA A 23 47.12 53.26 -22.98
N ALA A 24 46.21 52.62 -22.24
CA ALA A 24 46.56 51.73 -21.12
C ALA A 24 45.32 50.98 -20.61
N ARG A 25 45.11 49.74 -21.05
CA ARG A 25 44.41 48.64 -20.32
C ARG A 25 44.42 47.35 -21.15
N ARG A 26 45.57 46.69 -21.21
CA ARG A 26 45.59 45.22 -21.30
C ARG A 26 45.48 44.69 -19.88
N GLY A 27 44.40 43.96 -19.61
CA GLY A 27 44.14 43.32 -18.32
C GLY A 27 42.97 42.35 -18.44
N VAL A 28 43.24 41.20 -19.08
CA VAL A 28 42.55 39.90 -18.94
C VAL A 28 41.06 39.96 -18.54
N GLU A 29 40.20 40.17 -19.52
CA GLU A 29 38.77 39.88 -19.39
C GLU A 29 38.57 38.39 -19.72
N GLY A 30 38.37 37.59 -18.67
CA GLY A 30 37.99 36.19 -18.80
C GLY A 30 36.60 36.10 -19.44
N THR A 31 36.53 35.55 -20.65
CA THR A 31 35.31 35.29 -21.42
C THR A 31 34.31 34.47 -20.60
N ARG A 32 33.27 35.11 -20.05
CA ARG A 32 32.07 34.43 -19.56
C ARG A 32 31.37 33.77 -20.76
N ARG A 33 31.16 32.46 -20.70
CA ARG A 33 30.46 31.66 -21.73
C ARG A 33 28.94 31.86 -21.61
N PRO A 34 28.16 31.87 -22.70
CA PRO A 34 26.70 31.90 -22.63
C PRO A 34 26.14 30.55 -22.16
N GLU A 35 25.28 30.57 -21.13
CA GLU A 35 24.50 29.42 -20.65
C GLU A 35 23.19 29.33 -21.46
N TRP A 36 23.11 28.39 -22.41
CA TRP A 36 21.91 28.18 -23.22
C TRP A 36 20.83 27.40 -22.45
N THR A 37 19.56 27.72 -22.70
CA THR A 37 18.37 27.06 -22.13
C THR A 37 17.45 26.56 -23.25
N MET A 38 16.43 25.75 -22.94
CA MET A 38 15.46 25.30 -23.97
C MET A 38 14.72 26.46 -24.66
N SER A 39 14.62 27.61 -23.98
CA SER A 39 14.06 28.86 -24.50
C SER A 39 15.04 29.74 -25.28
N SER A 40 16.34 29.37 -25.34
CA SER A 40 17.32 30.14 -26.12
C SER A 40 16.97 30.12 -27.60
N THR A 41 17.13 31.27 -28.26
CA THR A 41 16.73 31.42 -29.65
C THR A 41 17.74 30.77 -30.60
N VAL A 42 17.26 30.35 -31.76
CA VAL A 42 18.11 29.83 -32.85
C VAL A 42 19.12 30.89 -33.28
N GLU A 43 18.72 32.16 -33.33
CA GLU A 43 19.57 33.30 -33.65
C GLU A 43 20.72 33.45 -32.64
N ASP A 44 20.42 33.45 -31.33
CA ASP A 44 21.45 33.58 -30.30
C ASP A 44 22.49 32.45 -30.37
N VAL A 45 22.03 31.21 -30.59
CA VAL A 45 22.90 30.02 -30.64
C VAL A 45 23.77 30.01 -31.89
N LEU A 46 23.23 30.43 -33.04
CA LEU A 46 23.98 30.44 -34.30
C LEU A 46 24.98 31.59 -34.34
N LEU A 47 24.57 32.79 -33.93
CA LEU A 47 25.40 34.00 -34.00
C LEU A 47 26.38 34.14 -32.82
N GLY A 48 26.23 33.35 -31.75
CA GLY A 48 27.27 33.16 -30.73
C GLY A 48 27.72 34.42 -29.98
N GLY A 49 26.95 35.51 -30.04
CA GLY A 49 27.33 36.82 -29.48
C GLY A 49 28.28 37.66 -30.36
N ASP A 50 28.49 37.29 -31.62
CA ASP A 50 29.27 38.07 -32.58
C ASP A 50 28.49 39.33 -33.03
N THR A 51 29.18 40.32 -33.63
CA THR A 51 28.56 41.56 -34.17
C THR A 51 27.67 41.34 -35.40
N LEU A 52 27.40 40.08 -35.77
CA LEU A 52 26.49 39.72 -36.84
C LEU A 52 25.04 39.94 -36.38
N SER A 53 24.22 40.55 -37.23
CA SER A 53 22.80 40.77 -36.96
C SER A 53 22.01 40.55 -38.24
N THR A 54 20.81 39.98 -38.12
CA THR A 54 19.84 39.87 -39.21
C THR A 54 19.44 41.24 -39.78
N ASP A 55 19.52 42.29 -38.98
CA ASP A 55 19.26 43.69 -39.37
C ASP A 55 20.47 44.40 -40.02
N MET A 56 21.65 43.76 -40.06
CA MET A 56 22.85 44.32 -40.70
C MET A 56 22.55 44.65 -42.17
N LYS A 57 23.01 45.80 -42.65
CA LYS A 57 22.86 46.18 -44.06
C LYS A 57 23.80 45.38 -44.95
N LEU A 58 23.36 45.07 -46.17
CA LEU A 58 24.14 44.32 -47.16
C LEU A 58 25.53 44.95 -47.40
N ASN A 59 25.62 46.27 -47.53
CA ASN A 59 26.91 46.95 -47.69
C ASN A 59 27.83 46.81 -46.47
N ASP A 60 27.27 46.80 -45.26
CA ASP A 60 28.05 46.58 -44.03
C ASP A 60 28.56 45.15 -43.97
N PHE A 61 27.72 44.18 -44.36
CA PHE A 61 28.11 42.77 -44.48
C PHE A 61 29.24 42.57 -45.50
N LEU A 62 29.10 43.13 -46.71
CA LEU A 62 30.12 43.06 -47.76
C LEU A 62 31.45 43.68 -47.31
N ARG A 63 31.38 44.82 -46.61
CA ARG A 63 32.57 45.51 -46.10
C ARG A 63 33.28 44.70 -45.02
N ASN A 64 32.54 44.01 -44.15
CA ASN A 64 33.09 43.22 -43.06
C ASN A 64 33.65 41.87 -43.50
N TYR A 65 33.01 41.19 -44.48
CA TYR A 65 33.31 39.79 -44.79
C TYR A 65 33.82 39.51 -46.22
N VAL A 66 33.63 40.43 -47.17
CA VAL A 66 34.06 40.26 -48.58
C VAL A 66 35.21 41.21 -48.95
N GLY A 67 35.25 42.40 -48.35
CA GLY A 67 36.30 43.41 -48.53
C GLY A 67 35.78 44.72 -49.14
N GLY A 68 36.33 45.85 -48.70
CA GLY A 68 35.78 47.21 -48.86
C GLY A 68 35.61 47.81 -50.27
N ARG A 69 35.69 47.01 -51.35
CA ARG A 69 35.39 47.45 -52.73
C ARG A 69 34.05 46.92 -53.27
N ALA A 70 33.40 45.97 -52.60
CA ALA A 70 32.07 45.50 -52.97
C ALA A 70 31.00 46.37 -52.29
N VAL A 71 30.28 47.18 -53.07
CA VAL A 71 29.20 48.06 -52.60
C VAL A 71 28.07 48.02 -53.62
N VAL A 72 26.85 47.79 -53.16
CA VAL A 72 25.63 47.92 -53.98
C VAL A 72 25.06 49.33 -53.88
N GLY A 73 24.31 49.75 -54.90
CA GLY A 73 23.64 51.05 -54.93
C GLY A 73 22.69 51.24 -53.74
N LYS A 74 22.38 52.51 -53.40
CA LYS A 74 21.59 52.86 -52.21
C LYS A 74 20.25 52.13 -52.13
N ASP A 75 19.59 51.94 -53.27
CA ASP A 75 18.29 51.26 -53.37
C ASP A 75 18.36 49.74 -53.20
N HIS A 76 19.56 49.15 -53.32
CA HIS A 76 19.81 47.72 -53.18
C HIS A 76 20.45 47.37 -51.83
N ASN A 77 20.76 48.37 -51.00
CA ASN A 77 21.34 48.18 -49.67
C ASN A 77 20.26 47.84 -48.63
N VAL A 78 19.71 46.63 -48.75
CA VAL A 78 18.70 46.07 -47.85
C VAL A 78 19.34 45.43 -46.61
N THR A 79 18.52 45.03 -45.63
CA THR A 79 19.01 44.24 -44.49
C THR A 79 19.36 42.82 -44.95
N MET A 80 20.24 42.14 -44.21
CA MET A 80 20.64 40.78 -44.54
C MET A 80 19.45 39.81 -44.50
N GLN A 81 18.47 40.04 -43.61
CA GLN A 81 17.21 39.27 -43.61
C GLN A 81 16.44 39.35 -44.93
N VAL A 82 16.40 40.53 -45.56
CA VAL A 82 15.74 40.73 -46.85
C VAL A 82 16.60 40.19 -48.00
N PHE A 83 17.91 40.45 -47.94
CA PHE A 83 18.86 39.99 -48.96
C PHE A 83 18.87 38.47 -49.09
N VAL A 84 18.89 37.75 -47.97
CA VAL A 84 18.96 36.27 -47.92
C VAL A 84 17.76 35.59 -48.60
N GLN A 85 16.60 36.24 -48.65
CA GLN A 85 15.40 35.68 -49.28
C GLN A 85 15.51 35.67 -50.81
N GLU A 86 16.09 36.71 -51.40
CA GLU A 86 16.23 36.84 -52.85
C GLU A 86 17.54 37.53 -53.26
N PRO A 87 18.72 36.89 -53.07
CA PRO A 87 20.02 37.55 -53.26
C PRO A 87 20.22 38.09 -54.68
N GLY A 88 19.65 37.39 -55.68
CA GLY A 88 19.74 37.75 -57.10
C GLY A 88 18.98 39.03 -57.48
N ALA A 89 18.00 39.46 -56.68
CA ALA A 89 17.31 40.73 -56.89
C ALA A 89 18.19 41.94 -56.50
N TYR A 90 19.14 41.74 -55.58
CA TYR A 90 19.96 42.83 -55.02
C TYR A 90 21.40 42.85 -55.54
N VAL A 91 21.94 41.68 -55.90
CA VAL A 91 23.29 41.53 -56.45
C VAL A 91 23.21 40.71 -57.74
N GLN A 92 23.43 41.34 -58.89
CA GLN A 92 23.44 40.64 -60.18
C GLN A 92 24.80 40.01 -60.53
N ASP A 93 25.88 40.42 -59.87
CA ASP A 93 27.21 39.83 -60.08
C ASP A 93 27.26 38.40 -59.51
N GLN A 94 27.22 37.43 -60.41
CA GLN A 94 27.25 36.01 -60.10
C GLN A 94 28.55 35.56 -59.42
N ARG A 95 29.68 36.25 -59.66
CA ARG A 95 30.95 35.95 -58.96
C ARG A 95 30.87 36.42 -57.52
N LEU A 96 30.31 37.60 -57.29
CA LEU A 96 30.12 38.15 -55.95
C LEU A 96 29.13 37.32 -55.14
N LEU A 97 27.99 36.92 -55.72
CA LEU A 97 27.04 36.00 -55.08
C LEU A 97 27.70 34.67 -54.69
N ARG A 98 28.53 34.11 -55.57
CA ARG A 98 29.26 32.87 -55.27
C ARG A 98 30.22 33.02 -54.09
N ILE A 99 30.85 34.19 -53.93
CA ILE A 99 31.71 34.47 -52.77
C ILE A 99 30.86 34.57 -51.51
N ILE A 100 29.75 35.32 -51.56
CA ILE A 100 28.84 35.51 -50.43
C ILE A 100 28.25 34.18 -49.95
N PHE A 101 27.78 33.32 -50.85
CA PHE A 101 27.18 32.02 -50.50
C PHE A 101 28.17 31.06 -49.84
N ASN A 102 29.48 31.26 -50.04
CA ASN A 102 30.52 30.45 -49.41
C ASN A 102 30.95 30.98 -48.04
N LEU A 103 30.47 32.16 -47.61
CA LEU A 103 30.74 32.70 -46.28
C LEU A 103 29.93 31.97 -45.20
N THR A 104 30.57 31.68 -44.08
CA THR A 104 29.92 30.98 -42.95
C THR A 104 28.82 31.85 -42.36
N GLU A 105 29.09 33.16 -42.28
CA GLU A 105 28.21 34.19 -41.76
C GLU A 105 26.93 34.33 -42.59
N TYR A 106 27.04 34.23 -43.92
CA TYR A 106 25.87 34.21 -44.80
C TYR A 106 25.07 32.92 -44.61
N GLN A 107 25.72 31.76 -44.53
CA GLN A 107 25.06 30.47 -44.33
C GLN A 107 24.32 30.37 -42.99
N GLU A 108 24.78 31.09 -41.96
CA GLU A 108 24.13 31.18 -40.66
C GLU A 108 22.90 32.09 -40.71
N LEU A 109 22.99 33.27 -41.34
CA LEU A 109 21.85 34.16 -41.58
C LEU A 109 20.77 33.51 -42.46
N GLU A 110 21.21 32.73 -43.46
CA GLU A 110 20.34 31.91 -44.29
C GLU A 110 19.60 30.85 -43.48
N ALA A 111 20.31 30.14 -42.60
CA ALA A 111 19.71 29.15 -41.72
C ALA A 111 18.69 29.76 -40.75
N ILE A 112 19.00 30.91 -40.13
CA ILE A 112 18.09 31.65 -39.23
C ILE A 112 16.81 32.02 -39.98
N THR A 113 16.96 32.66 -41.14
CA THR A 113 15.82 33.10 -41.95
C THR A 113 14.95 31.90 -42.36
N LYS A 114 15.55 30.81 -42.85
CA LYS A 114 14.82 29.59 -43.20
C LYS A 114 14.09 28.95 -42.02
N LEU A 115 14.71 28.93 -40.84
CA LEU A 115 14.11 28.35 -39.63
C LEU A 115 12.95 29.20 -39.11
N HIS A 116 13.08 30.53 -39.11
CA HIS A 116 12.00 31.45 -38.74
C HIS A 116 10.78 31.31 -39.67
N HIS A 117 10.99 31.19 -40.99
CA HIS A 117 9.89 30.94 -41.94
C HIS A 117 9.18 29.61 -41.70
N LYS A 118 9.87 28.63 -41.11
CA LYS A 118 9.32 27.31 -40.75
C LYS A 118 8.84 27.25 -39.30
N GLY A 119 8.77 28.38 -38.60
CA GLY A 119 8.25 28.48 -37.24
C GLY A 119 9.20 27.99 -36.14
N VAL A 120 10.50 27.82 -36.43
CA VAL A 120 11.50 27.34 -35.48
C VAL A 120 12.33 28.52 -34.97
N PHE A 121 11.98 29.01 -33.78
CA PHE A 121 12.61 30.18 -33.15
C PHE A 121 13.50 29.80 -31.96
N SER A 122 13.23 28.68 -31.28
CA SER A 122 13.96 28.25 -30.08
C SER A 122 14.61 26.87 -30.19
N LEU A 123 15.52 26.55 -29.25
CA LEU A 123 16.11 25.22 -29.15
C LEU A 123 15.08 24.12 -28.82
N GLU A 124 14.02 24.44 -28.09
CA GLU A 124 12.91 23.51 -27.87
C GLU A 124 12.19 23.18 -29.17
N GLN A 125 11.89 24.18 -29.99
CA GLN A 125 11.25 23.95 -31.30
C GLN A 125 12.20 23.23 -32.25
N TRP A 126 13.50 23.54 -32.19
CA TRP A 126 14.51 22.82 -32.94
C TRP A 126 14.59 21.34 -32.55
N ARG A 127 14.39 20.98 -31.27
CA ARG A 127 14.36 19.58 -30.81
C ARG A 127 13.34 18.77 -31.62
N ASP A 128 12.13 19.31 -31.78
CA ASP A 128 10.98 18.63 -32.35
C ASP A 128 10.83 18.86 -33.87
N TYR A 129 11.70 19.70 -34.45
CA TYR A 129 11.69 19.99 -35.88
C TYR A 129 12.19 18.80 -36.71
N GLU A 130 11.38 18.34 -37.68
CA GLU A 130 11.71 17.18 -38.53
C GLU A 130 12.62 17.54 -39.71
N GLY A 131 12.49 18.74 -40.29
CA GLY A 131 13.20 19.16 -41.50
C GLY A 131 14.66 19.61 -41.30
N LYS A 132 15.38 18.98 -40.35
CA LYS A 132 16.76 19.36 -39.98
C LYS A 132 17.77 19.15 -41.11
N ASP A 133 17.47 18.28 -42.06
CA ASP A 133 18.23 18.03 -43.28
C ASP A 133 18.22 19.22 -44.25
N THR A 134 17.22 20.09 -44.18
CA THR A 134 17.10 21.30 -45.02
C THR A 134 17.96 22.48 -44.54
N VAL A 135 18.58 22.35 -43.37
CA VAL A 135 19.45 23.37 -42.76
C VAL A 135 20.91 23.10 -43.12
N THR A 136 21.69 24.16 -43.33
CA THR A 136 23.13 24.04 -43.60
C THR A 136 23.83 23.22 -42.50
N LEU A 137 24.80 22.40 -42.91
CA LEU A 137 25.46 21.45 -42.00
C LEU A 137 26.10 22.13 -40.78
N ILE A 138 26.62 23.35 -40.97
CA ILE A 138 27.26 24.16 -39.92
C ILE A 138 26.21 24.60 -38.88
N ALA A 139 25.11 25.21 -39.32
CA ALA A 139 24.05 25.69 -38.43
C ALA A 139 23.38 24.54 -37.66
N ARG A 140 23.10 23.42 -38.35
CA ARG A 140 22.58 22.20 -37.74
C ARG A 140 23.51 21.66 -36.66
N GLY A 141 24.82 21.67 -36.89
CA GLY A 141 25.84 21.25 -35.93
C GLY A 141 25.83 22.11 -34.66
N LYS A 142 25.82 23.44 -34.80
CA LYS A 142 25.75 24.37 -33.67
C LYS A 142 24.51 24.17 -32.81
N LEU A 143 23.32 24.08 -33.42
CA LEU A 143 22.05 23.90 -32.71
C LEU A 143 21.96 22.54 -31.99
N ASN A 144 22.42 21.46 -32.64
CA ASN A 144 22.45 20.13 -32.01
C ASN A 144 23.46 20.05 -30.85
N ALA A 145 24.61 20.71 -30.96
CA ALA A 145 25.59 20.78 -29.89
C ALA A 145 25.04 21.52 -28.66
N ALA A 146 24.30 22.62 -28.87
CA ALA A 146 23.63 23.36 -27.81
C ALA A 146 22.51 22.53 -27.14
N LEU A 147 21.65 21.89 -27.93
CA LEU A 147 20.57 21.02 -27.43
C LEU A 147 21.12 19.84 -26.61
N THR A 148 22.20 19.21 -27.09
CA THR A 148 22.86 18.09 -26.38
C THR A 148 23.45 18.54 -25.04
N HIS A 149 23.95 19.78 -24.95
CA HIS A 149 24.46 20.34 -23.71
C HIS A 149 23.36 20.53 -22.66
N ILE A 150 22.19 21.05 -23.05
CA ILE A 150 21.06 21.27 -22.14
C ILE A 150 20.51 19.93 -21.63
N LEU A 151 20.30 18.96 -22.52
CA LEU A 151 19.85 17.61 -22.16
C LEU A 151 20.89 16.87 -21.29
N THR A 152 22.16 17.14 -21.60
CA THR A 152 23.37 17.03 -20.77
C THR A 152 23.17 17.24 -19.26
N GLU A 153 23.12 18.53 -18.94
CA GLU A 153 23.07 19.09 -17.59
C GLU A 153 21.78 18.73 -16.86
N ARG A 154 20.65 18.67 -17.57
CA ARG A 154 19.37 18.29 -16.96
C ARG A 154 19.39 16.86 -16.41
N ARG A 155 19.95 15.90 -17.15
CA ARG A 155 20.10 14.52 -16.65
C ARG A 155 21.01 14.43 -15.42
N GLU A 156 22.06 15.24 -15.39
CA GLU A 156 22.96 15.30 -14.23
C GLU A 156 22.30 15.88 -12.99
N ALA A 157 21.46 16.91 -13.16
CA ALA A 157 20.72 17.54 -12.07
C ALA A 157 19.57 16.68 -11.53
N GLU A 158 18.97 15.85 -12.39
CA GLU A 158 17.86 14.95 -12.01
C GLU A 158 18.33 13.63 -11.38
N MET A 159 19.59 13.22 -11.57
CA MET A 159 20.11 11.96 -11.03
C MET A 159 20.24 11.99 -9.50
N LYS A 160 19.82 10.90 -8.86
CA LYS A 160 19.68 10.81 -7.41
C LYS A 160 20.48 9.61 -6.89
N PHE A 161 21.55 9.86 -6.14
CA PHE A 161 22.40 8.79 -5.58
C PHE A 161 21.83 8.21 -4.27
N THR A 162 21.96 6.89 -4.12
CA THR A 162 21.69 6.07 -2.93
C THR A 162 22.92 5.20 -2.64
N LEU A 163 23.00 4.58 -1.45
CA LEU A 163 24.13 3.68 -1.14
C LEU A 163 24.25 2.48 -2.09
N SER A 164 23.14 2.09 -2.72
CA SER A 164 23.08 1.02 -3.73
C SER A 164 23.45 1.48 -5.16
N THR A 165 23.65 2.78 -5.42
CA THR A 165 24.00 3.24 -6.76
C THR A 165 25.37 2.70 -7.17
N THR A 166 25.46 2.17 -8.40
CA THR A 166 26.69 1.56 -8.90
C THR A 166 27.78 2.60 -9.08
N ILE A 167 29.04 2.19 -8.98
CA ILE A 167 30.19 3.09 -9.20
C ILE A 167 30.16 3.67 -10.62
N GLU A 168 29.74 2.87 -11.60
CA GLU A 168 29.58 3.31 -12.98
C GLU A 168 28.52 4.43 -13.11
N ASP A 169 27.35 4.23 -12.52
CA ASP A 169 26.28 5.24 -12.53
C ASP A 169 26.71 6.54 -11.84
N VAL A 170 27.52 6.46 -10.78
CA VAL A 170 28.06 7.64 -10.10
C VAL A 170 29.06 8.39 -10.97
N LEU A 171 30.02 7.67 -11.57
CA LEU A 171 31.11 8.28 -12.32
C LEU A 171 30.64 8.85 -13.66
N PHE A 172 29.70 8.17 -14.31
CA PHE A 172 29.16 8.61 -15.59
C PHE A 172 27.86 9.40 -15.46
N LYS A 173 27.22 9.44 -14.29
CA LYS A 173 25.94 10.14 -14.05
C LYS A 173 24.84 9.79 -15.07
N GLY A 174 24.81 8.55 -15.54
CA GLY A 174 23.87 8.10 -16.60
C GLY A 174 24.10 8.74 -17.97
N ARG A 175 25.28 9.35 -18.21
CA ARG A 175 25.67 9.93 -19.51
C ARG A 175 26.03 8.82 -20.51
N VAL A 176 25.83 9.14 -21.78
CA VAL A 176 26.34 8.31 -22.89
C VAL A 176 27.86 8.44 -22.93
N ARG A 177 28.57 7.31 -22.89
CA ARG A 177 30.04 7.23 -22.93
C ARG A 177 30.59 7.87 -24.20
N VAL A 178 31.33 8.97 -24.07
CA VAL A 178 31.87 9.72 -25.21
C VAL A 178 33.13 9.05 -25.77
N ASN A 179 33.87 8.29 -24.95
CA ASN A 179 35.05 7.54 -25.33
C ASN A 179 34.75 6.37 -26.30
N GLU A 180 33.50 5.89 -26.30
CA GLU A 180 32.94 4.85 -27.17
C GLU A 180 32.20 5.43 -28.39
N MET A 181 32.22 6.75 -28.57
CA MET A 181 31.68 7.40 -29.77
C MET A 181 32.60 7.20 -30.97
N LYS A 182 32.04 6.99 -32.17
CA LYS A 182 32.84 6.94 -33.39
C LYS A 182 33.26 8.34 -33.86
N LEU A 183 34.40 8.41 -34.53
CA LEU A 183 34.98 9.65 -35.05
C LEU A 183 34.01 10.41 -35.97
N ASN A 184 33.38 9.73 -36.94
CA ASN A 184 32.42 10.38 -37.85
C ASN A 184 31.16 10.84 -37.13
N ASP A 185 30.72 10.15 -36.08
CA ASP A 185 29.56 10.57 -35.29
C ASP A 185 29.89 11.89 -34.56
N PHE A 186 31.10 12.00 -33.99
CA PHE A 186 31.61 13.23 -33.42
C PHE A 186 31.73 14.37 -34.44
N LEU A 187 32.37 14.12 -35.59
CA LEU A 187 32.58 15.13 -36.63
C LEU A 187 31.25 15.61 -37.21
N THR A 188 30.31 14.69 -37.42
CA THR A 188 28.97 15.02 -37.92
C THR A 188 28.16 15.80 -36.90
N ARG A 189 28.19 15.39 -35.64
CA ARG A 189 27.36 15.98 -34.58
C ARG A 189 27.89 17.32 -34.07
N GLU A 190 29.20 17.45 -33.88
CA GLU A 190 29.81 18.61 -33.22
C GLU A 190 30.47 19.58 -34.20
N LEU A 191 30.81 19.12 -35.42
CA LEU A 191 31.63 19.86 -36.38
C LEU A 191 30.99 19.92 -37.78
N GLY A 192 29.69 19.64 -37.89
CA GLY A 192 28.93 19.78 -39.13
C GLY A 192 29.41 18.86 -40.27
N GLY A 193 30.05 17.75 -39.95
CA GLY A 193 30.60 16.82 -40.95
C GLY A 193 31.96 17.23 -41.52
N ARG A 194 32.57 18.31 -41.02
CA ARG A 194 33.92 18.71 -41.43
C ARG A 194 34.93 17.63 -41.03
N GLY A 195 35.71 17.14 -41.99
CA GLY A 195 36.75 16.13 -41.77
C GLY A 195 36.25 14.70 -41.63
N VAL A 196 35.00 14.39 -42.01
CA VAL A 196 34.47 13.02 -42.10
C VAL A 196 35.43 12.14 -42.89
N VAL A 197 35.72 10.96 -42.33
CA VAL A 197 36.68 10.01 -42.89
C VAL A 197 35.96 8.79 -43.45
N ASP A 198 36.58 8.07 -44.39
CA ASP A 198 36.05 6.80 -44.88
C ASP A 198 35.79 5.81 -43.73
N THR A 199 34.81 4.92 -43.91
CA THR A 199 34.36 3.96 -42.89
C THR A 199 35.51 3.17 -42.26
N ASN A 200 36.54 2.84 -43.04
CA ASN A 200 37.73 2.10 -42.59
C ASN A 200 38.62 2.86 -41.59
N ARG A 201 38.39 4.16 -41.39
CA ARG A 201 39.12 5.01 -40.43
C ARG A 201 38.22 5.56 -39.32
N ASN A 202 36.94 5.17 -39.33
CA ASN A 202 35.93 5.62 -38.36
C ASN A 202 36.09 4.90 -37.01
N VAL A 203 37.16 5.24 -36.28
CA VAL A 203 37.51 4.64 -34.99
C VAL A 203 36.80 5.30 -33.80
N LEU A 204 36.85 4.67 -32.64
CA LEU A 204 36.37 5.25 -31.39
C LEU A 204 37.21 6.48 -30.99
N LEU A 205 36.59 7.47 -30.35
CA LEU A 205 37.29 8.68 -29.93
C LEU A 205 38.47 8.40 -28.99
N LYS A 206 38.37 7.38 -28.13
CA LYS A 206 39.50 6.95 -27.28
C LYS A 206 40.74 6.51 -28.06
N GLU A 207 40.57 5.98 -29.26
CA GLU A 207 41.68 5.62 -30.15
C GLU A 207 42.12 6.80 -31.01
N PHE A 208 41.17 7.59 -31.52
CA PHE A 208 41.47 8.78 -32.31
C PHE A 208 42.35 9.79 -31.55
N PHE A 209 41.99 10.12 -30.30
CA PHE A 209 42.72 11.12 -29.51
C PHE A 209 44.14 10.69 -29.09
N LYS A 210 44.50 9.40 -29.22
CA LYS A 210 45.89 8.94 -29.01
C LYS A 210 46.81 9.43 -30.13
N ASN A 211 46.33 9.40 -31.38
CA ASN A 211 47.11 9.86 -32.53
C ASN A 211 46.20 10.36 -33.68
N PRO A 212 45.70 11.62 -33.62
CA PRO A 212 44.76 12.16 -34.61
C PRO A 212 45.28 12.16 -36.04
N ASN A 213 46.59 12.37 -36.22
CA ASN A 213 47.28 12.41 -37.52
C ASN A 213 47.19 11.08 -38.29
N LYS A 214 46.96 9.96 -37.59
CA LYS A 214 46.81 8.64 -38.21
C LYS A 214 45.47 8.51 -38.96
N TYR A 215 44.44 9.22 -38.48
CA TYR A 215 43.06 9.02 -38.93
C TYR A 215 42.59 10.13 -39.87
N ILE A 216 42.98 11.38 -39.62
CA ILE A 216 42.71 12.52 -40.51
C ILE A 216 44.02 12.88 -41.24
N ARG A 217 44.09 12.55 -42.54
CA ARG A 217 45.29 12.77 -43.37
C ARG A 217 45.45 14.22 -43.84
N ASP A 218 44.33 14.93 -44.00
CA ASP A 218 44.36 16.35 -44.36
C ASP A 218 44.84 17.17 -43.15
N LYS A 219 46.06 17.70 -43.27
CA LYS A 219 46.71 18.50 -42.23
C LYS A 219 45.99 19.83 -42.00
N GLY A 220 45.38 20.41 -43.04
CA GLY A 220 44.60 21.65 -42.93
C GLY A 220 43.32 21.40 -42.14
N ALA A 221 42.54 20.40 -42.55
CA ALA A 221 41.30 20.03 -41.87
C ALA A 221 41.54 19.63 -40.40
N LEU A 222 42.60 18.86 -40.12
CA LEU A 222 42.92 18.49 -38.74
C LEU A 222 43.33 19.70 -37.89
N LYS A 223 44.09 20.65 -38.44
CA LYS A 223 44.50 21.88 -37.74
C LYS A 223 43.29 22.74 -37.41
N GLU A 224 42.34 22.88 -38.33
CA GLU A 224 41.08 23.57 -38.10
C GLU A 224 40.26 22.88 -37.00
N ILE A 225 40.10 21.56 -37.06
CA ILE A 225 39.39 20.78 -36.04
C ILE A 225 40.03 20.97 -34.67
N GLN A 226 41.36 20.94 -34.57
CA GLN A 226 42.09 21.08 -33.31
C GLN A 226 41.93 22.45 -32.63
N ILE A 227 41.67 23.49 -33.41
CA ILE A 227 41.42 24.85 -32.89
C ILE A 227 40.01 24.97 -32.29
N THR A 228 39.09 24.06 -32.61
CA THR A 228 37.71 24.13 -32.12
C THR A 228 37.57 23.83 -30.63
N VAL A 229 36.63 24.55 -29.99
CA VAL A 229 36.25 24.31 -28.59
C VAL A 229 35.68 22.89 -28.41
N ALA A 230 34.93 22.38 -29.41
CA ALA A 230 34.37 21.03 -29.39
C ALA A 230 35.44 19.94 -29.31
N TYR A 231 36.54 20.07 -30.07
CA TYR A 231 37.66 19.14 -30.01
C TYR A 231 38.34 19.15 -28.65
N ALA A 232 38.63 20.34 -28.09
CA ALA A 232 39.24 20.46 -26.77
C ALA A 232 38.35 19.87 -25.66
N ARG A 233 37.02 20.07 -25.75
CA ARG A 233 36.02 19.51 -24.82
C ARG A 233 35.99 17.98 -24.88
N MET A 234 35.86 17.41 -26.08
CA MET A 234 35.78 15.95 -26.24
C MET A 234 37.09 15.27 -25.87
N LYS A 235 38.24 15.87 -26.22
CA LYS A 235 39.55 15.35 -25.79
C LYS A 235 39.66 15.28 -24.27
N ARG A 236 39.17 16.30 -23.55
CA ARG A 236 39.14 16.32 -22.08
C ARG A 236 38.17 15.28 -21.51
N ALA A 237 36.96 15.18 -22.06
CA ALA A 237 35.94 14.22 -21.62
C ALA A 237 36.42 12.78 -21.78
N VAL A 238 36.92 12.42 -22.96
CA VAL A 238 37.46 11.08 -23.25
C VAL A 238 38.61 10.73 -22.31
N LYS A 239 39.51 11.68 -22.02
CA LYS A 239 40.59 11.46 -21.05
C LYS A 239 40.05 11.17 -19.65
N GLY A 240 38.99 11.86 -19.22
CA GLY A 240 38.33 11.61 -17.93
C GLY A 240 37.65 10.24 -17.87
N GLU A 241 36.90 9.87 -18.91
CA GLU A 241 36.21 8.58 -18.96
C GLU A 241 37.16 7.38 -19.02
N VAL A 242 38.29 7.50 -19.73
CA VAL A 242 39.33 6.45 -19.74
C VAL A 242 39.92 6.23 -18.34
N ILE A 243 40.09 7.29 -17.55
CA ILE A 243 40.52 7.19 -16.15
C ILE A 243 39.46 6.45 -15.32
N PHE A 244 38.18 6.76 -15.51
CA PHE A 244 37.08 6.07 -14.82
C PHE A 244 37.03 4.59 -15.19
N ASP A 245 37.11 4.22 -16.47
CA ASP A 245 37.11 2.83 -16.91
C ASP A 245 38.24 2.00 -16.28
N GLU A 246 39.44 2.59 -16.12
CA GLU A 246 40.57 1.91 -15.47
C GLU A 246 40.33 1.69 -13.97
N ASP A 247 39.83 2.71 -13.27
CA ASP A 247 39.54 2.61 -11.84
C ASP A 247 38.34 1.71 -11.54
N ILE A 248 37.29 1.72 -12.38
CA ILE A 248 36.14 0.81 -12.27
C ILE A 248 36.61 -0.64 -12.35
N ARG A 249 37.49 -0.98 -13.30
CA ARG A 249 38.05 -2.33 -13.41
C ARG A 249 38.83 -2.74 -12.15
N LYS A 250 39.60 -1.81 -11.56
CA LYS A 250 40.33 -2.06 -10.30
C LYS A 250 39.36 -2.27 -9.13
N LEU A 251 38.30 -1.47 -9.04
CA LEU A 251 37.30 -1.55 -7.97
C LEU A 251 36.47 -2.84 -8.07
N TYR A 252 36.02 -3.20 -9.27
CA TYR A 252 35.27 -4.45 -9.52
C TYR A 252 36.10 -5.70 -9.19
N LYS A 253 37.39 -5.73 -9.53
CA LYS A 253 38.29 -6.83 -9.16
C LYS A 253 38.41 -7.03 -7.64
N ASN A 254 38.19 -5.98 -6.85
CA ASN A 254 38.25 -6.01 -5.40
C ASN A 254 36.86 -6.11 -4.75
N GLY A 255 35.79 -6.36 -5.52
CA GLY A 255 34.43 -6.52 -5.00
C GLY A 255 33.68 -5.23 -4.67
N PHE A 256 34.25 -4.04 -4.98
CA PHE A 256 33.58 -2.76 -4.75
C PHE A 256 32.82 -2.35 -6.01
N ASN A 257 31.50 -2.55 -6.05
CA ASN A 257 30.67 -2.28 -7.23
C ASN A 257 29.66 -1.12 -7.06
N ASN A 258 29.48 -0.60 -5.85
CA ASN A 258 28.52 0.46 -5.53
C ASN A 258 29.07 1.43 -4.46
N LEU A 259 28.31 2.49 -4.14
CA LEU A 259 28.69 3.51 -3.16
C LEU A 259 28.88 2.96 -1.73
N LEU A 260 28.14 1.92 -1.34
CA LEU A 260 28.34 1.24 -0.05
C LEU A 260 29.73 0.57 -0.02
N GLY A 261 30.07 -0.20 -1.05
CA GLY A 261 31.39 -0.80 -1.19
C GLY A 261 32.50 0.25 -1.21
N TRP A 262 32.30 1.38 -1.90
CA TRP A 262 33.24 2.51 -1.83
C TRP A 262 33.36 3.09 -0.41
N SER A 263 32.26 3.16 0.35
CA SER A 263 32.27 3.68 1.72
C SER A 263 33.11 2.81 2.66
N GLU A 264 33.05 1.49 2.48
CA GLU A 264 33.73 0.47 3.30
C GLU A 264 35.15 0.15 2.79
N ALA A 265 35.52 0.59 1.59
CA ALA A 265 36.84 0.36 1.04
C ALA A 265 37.95 0.90 1.97
N ALA A 266 38.94 0.04 2.22
CA ALA A 266 40.11 0.37 3.03
C ALA A 266 40.90 1.55 2.44
N ALA A 267 41.63 2.27 3.29
CA ALA A 267 42.33 3.50 2.90
C ALA A 267 43.35 3.29 1.77
N ASN A 268 43.96 2.12 1.67
CA ASN A 268 44.86 1.73 0.59
C ASN A 268 44.13 1.58 -0.76
N VAL A 269 42.92 1.02 -0.78
CA VAL A 269 42.06 0.93 -1.97
C VAL A 269 41.60 2.32 -2.40
N LYS A 270 41.21 3.19 -1.47
CA LYS A 270 40.83 4.58 -1.78
C LYS A 270 42.01 5.41 -2.29
N LYS A 271 43.25 5.02 -1.99
CA LYS A 271 44.48 5.65 -2.50
C LYS A 271 44.90 5.10 -3.87
N SER A 272 44.46 3.91 -4.27
CA SER A 272 44.86 3.27 -5.53
C SER A 272 44.06 3.75 -6.75
N VAL A 273 42.91 4.40 -6.52
CA VAL A 273 42.11 5.04 -7.57
C VAL A 273 42.56 6.48 -7.84
N HIS A 274 42.30 6.97 -9.05
CA HIS A 274 42.62 8.34 -9.44
C HIS A 274 41.83 9.37 -8.61
N LYS A 275 42.44 10.54 -8.38
CA LYS A 275 41.88 11.61 -7.54
C LYS A 275 40.48 12.05 -7.99
N LEU A 276 40.22 12.11 -9.31
CA LEU A 276 38.92 12.48 -9.87
C LEU A 276 37.82 11.46 -9.53
N THR A 277 38.14 10.17 -9.65
CA THR A 277 37.25 9.06 -9.28
C THR A 277 36.91 9.13 -7.81
N LYS A 278 37.94 9.29 -6.97
CA LYS A 278 37.80 9.45 -5.52
C LYS A 278 36.86 10.61 -5.16
N GLN A 279 37.11 11.80 -5.70
CA GLN A 279 36.30 13.00 -5.41
C GLN A 279 34.84 12.84 -5.82
N SER A 280 34.59 12.17 -6.96
CA SER A 280 33.24 11.94 -7.48
C SER A 280 32.47 10.95 -6.59
N LEU A 281 33.12 9.84 -6.21
CA LEU A 281 32.54 8.84 -5.32
C LEU A 281 32.34 9.39 -3.90
N ASP A 282 33.29 10.16 -3.36
CA ASP A 282 33.17 10.80 -2.05
C ASP A 282 32.04 11.85 -2.03
N SER A 283 31.89 12.64 -3.09
CA SER A 283 30.78 13.61 -3.21
C SER A 283 29.42 12.91 -3.30
N ALA A 284 29.30 11.87 -4.13
CA ALA A 284 28.06 11.12 -4.26
C ALA A 284 27.72 10.32 -2.99
N LEU A 285 28.72 9.80 -2.28
CA LEU A 285 28.55 9.19 -0.97
C LEU A 285 28.08 10.22 0.05
N GLN A 286 28.63 11.44 0.03
CA GLN A 286 28.19 12.51 0.90
C GLN A 286 26.76 12.98 0.56
N GLU A 287 26.39 13.04 -0.72
CA GLU A 287 25.01 13.33 -1.14
C GLU A 287 24.04 12.24 -0.67
N ALA A 288 24.39 10.97 -0.88
CA ALA A 288 23.62 9.81 -0.42
C ALA A 288 23.47 9.82 1.12
N ARG A 289 24.55 10.14 1.84
CA ARG A 289 24.53 10.30 3.30
C ARG A 289 23.70 11.49 3.74
N ASN A 290 23.84 12.66 3.13
CA ASN A 290 23.08 13.86 3.48
C ASN A 290 21.58 13.60 3.32
N ARG A 291 21.17 12.91 2.24
CA ARG A 291 19.78 12.48 2.07
C ARG A 291 19.32 11.46 3.11
N MET A 292 20.18 10.54 3.51
CA MET A 292 19.92 9.61 4.62
C MET A 292 19.87 10.34 5.97
N THR A 293 20.62 11.43 6.12
CA THR A 293 20.72 12.27 7.34
C THR A 293 19.55 13.26 7.44
N THR A 294 18.87 13.57 6.33
CA THR A 294 17.58 14.30 6.32
C THR A 294 16.40 13.42 6.78
N ILE A 295 16.64 12.17 7.18
CA ILE A 295 15.60 11.24 7.62
C ILE A 295 15.76 11.02 9.13
N GLU A 296 14.84 11.58 9.92
CA GLU A 296 14.78 11.39 11.38
C GLU A 296 14.54 9.91 11.74
N ALA A 297 15.60 9.11 11.80
CA ALA A 297 15.58 7.83 12.49
C ALA A 297 15.42 8.11 13.99
N MET A 298 14.23 7.90 14.52
CA MET A 298 13.95 8.15 15.93
C MET A 298 14.34 6.91 16.74
N LYS A 299 15.39 7.04 17.57
CA LYS A 299 15.74 6.01 18.56
C LYS A 299 14.67 5.99 19.65
N MET A 300 14.06 4.83 19.85
CA MET A 300 13.00 4.64 20.85
C MET A 300 13.61 4.12 22.15
N GLU A 301 14.24 5.02 22.90
CA GLU A 301 14.98 4.67 24.12
C GLU A 301 14.11 3.92 25.15
N GLY A 302 14.62 2.80 25.66
CA GLY A 302 13.93 1.92 26.62
C GLY A 302 12.70 1.16 26.09
N LEU A 303 12.31 1.33 24.82
CA LEU A 303 11.17 0.60 24.25
C LEU A 303 11.47 -0.90 24.12
N TYR A 304 12.71 -1.27 23.78
CA TYR A 304 13.12 -2.68 23.70
C TYR A 304 12.85 -3.40 25.03
N GLU A 305 13.42 -2.88 26.12
CA GLU A 305 13.29 -3.45 27.46
C GLU A 305 11.84 -3.44 27.96
N SER A 306 11.07 -2.41 27.63
CA SER A 306 9.67 -2.32 28.05
C SER A 306 8.78 -3.36 27.36
N VAL A 307 9.06 -3.68 26.09
CA VAL A 307 8.34 -4.73 25.34
C VAL A 307 8.82 -6.11 25.76
N TYR A 308 10.14 -6.31 25.89
CA TYR A 308 10.75 -7.58 26.27
C TYR A 308 10.34 -8.01 27.69
N ASN A 309 10.38 -7.09 28.65
CA ASN A 309 10.02 -7.35 30.05
C ASN A 309 8.54 -7.07 30.36
N ALA A 310 7.66 -7.11 29.35
CA ALA A 310 6.24 -6.87 29.54
C ALA A 310 5.64 -7.83 30.60
N SER A 311 4.83 -7.26 31.50
CA SER A 311 4.28 -7.98 32.65
C SER A 311 3.07 -8.84 32.25
N TRP A 312 3.08 -10.09 32.72
CA TRP A 312 2.03 -11.07 32.47
C TRP A 312 0.92 -11.00 33.51
N HIS A 313 -0.31 -11.12 33.02
CA HIS A 313 -1.50 -11.32 33.84
C HIS A 313 -2.48 -12.25 33.12
N HIS A 314 -3.48 -12.75 33.82
CA HIS A 314 -4.52 -13.57 33.21
C HIS A 314 -5.86 -13.46 33.93
N VAL A 315 -6.93 -13.85 33.23
CA VAL A 315 -8.30 -13.88 33.73
C VAL A 315 -8.84 -15.30 33.64
N VAL A 316 -9.40 -15.80 34.74
CA VAL A 316 -10.04 -17.11 34.84
C VAL A 316 -11.53 -16.98 35.14
N GLU A 317 -12.30 -17.97 34.73
CA GLU A 317 -13.72 -18.07 35.07
C GLU A 317 -13.90 -18.73 36.43
N ILE A 318 -14.71 -18.14 37.30
CA ILE A 318 -14.98 -18.66 38.64
C ILE A 318 -16.15 -19.66 38.55
N PRO A 319 -15.97 -20.93 38.97
CA PRO A 319 -17.04 -21.92 38.95
C PRO A 319 -18.27 -21.48 39.74
N ASP A 320 -19.46 -21.88 39.28
CA ASP A 320 -20.73 -21.37 39.81
C ASP A 320 -20.99 -21.65 41.31
N GLY A 321 -20.30 -22.65 41.88
CA GLY A 321 -20.39 -23.06 43.29
C GLY A 321 -19.63 -22.15 44.27
N ASP A 322 -18.65 -21.36 43.83
CA ASP A 322 -17.81 -20.55 44.72
C ASP A 322 -18.36 -19.11 44.85
N LYS A 323 -19.59 -18.99 45.38
CA LYS A 323 -20.31 -17.70 45.48
C LYS A 323 -19.58 -16.66 46.33
N ARG A 324 -18.69 -17.08 47.23
CA ARG A 324 -17.92 -16.17 48.11
C ARG A 324 -16.83 -15.40 47.37
N LYS A 325 -16.38 -15.90 46.20
CA LYS A 325 -15.34 -15.26 45.36
C LYS A 325 -15.86 -14.60 44.10
N LYS A 326 -17.17 -14.68 43.82
CA LYS A 326 -17.73 -14.15 42.57
C LYS A 326 -17.56 -12.63 42.49
N THR A 327 -16.70 -12.19 41.58
CA THR A 327 -16.71 -10.80 41.08
C THR A 327 -18.03 -10.51 40.37
N GLY A 328 -18.36 -9.24 40.15
CA GLY A 328 -19.61 -8.85 39.47
C GLY A 328 -19.79 -9.45 38.07
N THR A 329 -18.69 -9.92 37.45
CA THR A 329 -18.67 -10.62 36.16
C THR A 329 -18.51 -12.14 36.29
N GLY A 330 -18.19 -12.70 37.47
CA GLY A 330 -17.84 -14.11 37.64
C GLY A 330 -16.48 -14.48 37.04
N MET A 331 -15.60 -13.49 36.86
CA MET A 331 -14.25 -13.63 36.32
C MET A 331 -13.23 -13.09 37.34
N GLU A 332 -12.12 -13.81 37.54
CA GLU A 332 -11.05 -13.40 38.46
C GLU A 332 -9.80 -13.02 37.67
N ALA A 333 -9.23 -11.85 37.96
CA ALA A 333 -7.95 -11.40 37.41
C ALA A 333 -6.81 -11.82 38.34
N LYS A 334 -5.77 -12.40 37.79
CA LYS A 334 -4.59 -12.91 38.50
C LYS A 334 -3.32 -12.34 37.88
N GLU A 335 -2.33 -12.06 38.73
CA GLU A 335 -0.98 -11.69 38.30
C GLU A 335 -0.20 -12.90 37.79
N GLY A 336 0.76 -12.64 36.92
CA GLY A 336 1.64 -13.65 36.34
C GLY A 336 1.04 -14.38 35.15
N LYS A 337 1.90 -15.19 34.52
CA LYS A 337 1.52 -16.08 33.43
C LYS A 337 0.74 -17.28 34.00
N PRO A 338 -0.35 -17.74 33.37
CA PRO A 338 -1.13 -18.86 33.88
C PRO A 338 -0.29 -20.14 33.91
N ILE A 339 -0.49 -20.97 34.94
CA ILE A 339 0.21 -22.26 35.13
C ILE A 339 -0.13 -23.24 33.99
N HIS A 340 -1.36 -23.18 33.50
CA HIS A 340 -1.85 -23.99 32.38
C HIS A 340 -2.29 -23.07 31.23
N SER A 341 -1.71 -23.26 30.04
CA SER A 341 -2.17 -22.59 28.82
C SER A 341 -3.29 -23.39 28.14
N TRP A 342 -3.85 -22.85 27.06
CA TRP A 342 -4.73 -23.60 26.17
C TRP A 342 -3.97 -24.79 25.55
N THR A 343 -4.67 -25.90 25.42
CA THR A 343 -4.18 -27.09 24.73
C THR A 343 -4.75 -27.10 23.32
N TYR A 344 -3.92 -27.57 22.38
CA TYR A 344 -4.30 -27.68 20.97
C TYR A 344 -4.11 -29.11 20.49
N LYS A 345 -4.96 -29.55 19.58
CA LYS A 345 -4.83 -30.79 18.81
C LYS A 345 -4.57 -30.45 17.34
N LYS A 346 -3.76 -31.27 16.67
CA LYS A 346 -3.53 -31.14 15.23
C LYS A 346 -4.81 -31.48 14.48
N ALA A 347 -5.20 -30.61 13.56
CA ALA A 347 -6.38 -30.74 12.72
C ALA A 347 -5.97 -30.44 11.27
N GLY A 348 -5.46 -31.46 10.56
CA GLY A 348 -4.89 -31.27 9.22
C GLY A 348 -3.60 -30.44 9.30
N ASN A 349 -3.54 -29.34 8.56
CA ASN A 349 -2.41 -28.40 8.56
C ASN A 349 -2.58 -27.25 9.57
N THR A 350 -3.55 -27.34 10.49
CA THR A 350 -3.82 -26.32 11.52
C THR A 350 -3.97 -26.93 12.91
N LEU A 351 -4.28 -26.07 13.88
CA LEU A 351 -4.51 -26.36 15.28
C LEU A 351 -5.98 -26.06 15.65
N GLU A 352 -6.54 -26.92 16.50
CA GLU A 352 -7.83 -26.70 17.15
C GLU A 352 -7.67 -26.73 18.66
N LYS A 353 -8.41 -25.87 19.36
CA LYS A 353 -8.48 -25.90 20.81
C LYS A 353 -9.01 -27.25 21.27
N ASN A 354 -8.34 -27.86 22.23
CA ASN A 354 -8.69 -29.18 22.75
C ASN A 354 -9.46 -29.04 24.08
N ASP A 355 -10.78 -28.88 23.99
CA ASP A 355 -11.65 -28.72 25.15
C ASP A 355 -11.80 -30.00 26.00
N GLY A 356 -11.36 -31.16 25.49
CA GLY A 356 -11.50 -32.47 26.15
C GLY A 356 -10.42 -32.79 27.20
N VAL A 357 -9.30 -32.09 27.21
CA VAL A 357 -8.18 -32.33 28.14
C VAL A 357 -8.21 -31.30 29.27
N ARG A 358 -9.26 -31.34 30.10
CA ARG A 358 -9.23 -30.68 31.41
C ARG A 358 -8.46 -31.57 32.38
N LYS A 359 -7.18 -31.27 32.61
CA LYS A 359 -6.45 -31.83 33.75
C LYS A 359 -7.17 -31.36 35.03
N SER A 360 -7.44 -32.27 35.97
CA SER A 360 -8.15 -31.91 37.20
C SER A 360 -7.33 -30.90 38.00
N GLY A 361 -7.97 -29.81 38.46
CA GLY A 361 -7.35 -28.84 39.37
C GLY A 361 -7.76 -27.40 39.12
N GLU A 362 -7.44 -26.82 37.96
CA GLU A 362 -7.66 -25.38 37.70
C GLU A 362 -8.08 -25.11 36.24
N ALA A 363 -9.05 -24.21 36.06
CA ALA A 363 -9.56 -23.85 34.75
C ALA A 363 -8.47 -23.11 33.93
N PRO A 364 -8.31 -23.42 32.63
CA PRO A 364 -7.42 -22.65 31.76
C PRO A 364 -7.85 -21.18 31.72
N PRO A 365 -6.93 -20.25 31.41
CA PRO A 365 -7.26 -18.83 31.28
C PRO A 365 -8.36 -18.64 30.22
N ARG A 366 -9.27 -17.71 30.49
CA ARG A 366 -10.16 -17.15 29.46
C ARG A 366 -9.45 -16.05 28.68
N LEU A 367 -8.52 -15.36 29.33
CA LEU A 367 -7.75 -14.27 28.73
C LEU A 367 -6.37 -14.21 29.37
N MET A 368 -5.32 -13.98 28.58
CA MET A 368 -4.02 -13.50 29.08
C MET A 368 -3.83 -12.04 28.69
N VAL A 369 -3.04 -11.31 29.47
CA VAL A 369 -2.77 -9.89 29.24
C VAL A 369 -1.27 -9.65 29.37
N LEU A 370 -0.73 -8.91 28.40
CA LEU A 370 0.62 -8.36 28.45
C LEU A 370 0.56 -6.85 28.60
N THR A 371 1.33 -6.33 29.55
CA THR A 371 1.39 -4.89 29.87
C THR A 371 2.82 -4.39 29.66
N SER A 372 2.99 -3.34 28.85
CA SER A 372 4.28 -2.70 28.59
C SER A 372 4.25 -1.24 29.04
N ASP A 373 5.17 -0.82 29.91
CA ASP A 373 5.17 0.52 30.52
C ASP A 373 5.26 1.67 29.50
N LYS A 374 6.06 1.48 28.43
CA LYS A 374 6.21 2.44 27.33
C LYS A 374 5.21 2.20 26.19
N GLY A 375 4.28 1.27 26.37
CA GLY A 375 3.33 0.83 25.37
C GLY A 375 3.95 -0.03 24.27
N TRP A 376 3.16 -0.25 23.22
CA TRP A 376 3.51 -1.12 22.10
C TRP A 376 3.63 -0.33 20.80
N PRO A 377 4.40 -0.79 19.81
CA PRO A 377 4.48 -0.15 18.49
C PRO A 377 3.11 0.21 17.88
N TYR A 378 2.11 -0.67 18.04
CA TYR A 378 0.74 -0.39 17.62
C TYR A 378 0.14 0.83 18.35
N THR A 379 0.21 0.87 19.68
CA THR A 379 -0.35 1.95 20.49
C THR A 379 0.30 3.30 20.23
N LEU A 380 1.62 3.31 19.95
CA LEU A 380 2.39 4.50 19.61
C LEU A 380 2.07 5.07 18.22
N ASN A 381 1.42 4.27 17.36
CA ASN A 381 1.00 4.68 16.02
C ASN A 381 -0.47 5.11 15.93
N VAL A 382 -1.26 4.95 16.99
CA VAL A 382 -2.68 5.36 17.00
C VAL A 382 -2.81 6.73 17.67
N LEU A 383 -3.49 7.68 17.01
CA LEU A 383 -3.65 9.10 17.40
C LEU A 383 -4.34 9.37 18.76
N ARG A 384 -4.66 8.35 19.54
CA ARG A 384 -5.07 8.44 20.96
C ARG A 384 -4.62 7.16 21.64
N GLY A 385 -3.83 7.29 22.71
CA GLY A 385 -3.22 6.19 23.46
C GLY A 385 -4.19 5.04 23.69
N ALA A 386 -4.04 3.99 22.90
CA ALA A 386 -4.50 2.67 23.29
C ALA A 386 -3.68 2.28 24.53
N GLY A 387 -4.33 1.76 25.57
CA GLY A 387 -3.67 1.46 26.83
C GLY A 387 -2.45 0.54 26.66
N ASN A 388 -1.66 0.44 27.73
CA ASN A 388 -0.44 -0.37 27.76
C ASN A 388 -0.70 -1.89 27.71
N ASP A 389 -1.96 -2.29 27.80
CA ASP A 389 -2.43 -3.67 27.88
C ASP A 389 -2.97 -4.12 26.51
N PHE A 390 -2.65 -5.34 26.08
CA PHE A 390 -3.42 -6.04 25.06
C PHE A 390 -3.84 -7.44 25.50
N PHE A 391 -4.92 -7.92 24.89
CA PHE A 391 -5.62 -9.14 25.29
C PHE A 391 -5.31 -10.31 24.37
N ILE A 392 -4.90 -11.43 24.95
CA ILE A 392 -4.61 -12.68 24.25
C ILE A 392 -5.72 -13.67 24.63
N ASN A 393 -6.54 -14.06 23.67
CA ASN A 393 -7.45 -15.19 23.80
C ASN A 393 -6.85 -16.43 23.11
N CYS A 394 -7.58 -17.54 23.12
CA CYS A 394 -7.11 -18.78 22.52
C CYS A 394 -6.85 -18.68 21.01
N GLU A 395 -7.55 -17.80 20.29
CA GLU A 395 -7.33 -17.58 18.86
C GLU A 395 -6.02 -16.82 18.60
N VAL A 396 -5.72 -15.80 19.41
CA VAL A 396 -4.43 -15.09 19.33
C VAL A 396 -3.27 -16.02 19.68
N ASP A 397 -3.42 -16.86 20.72
CA ASP A 397 -2.36 -17.83 21.06
C ASP A 397 -2.20 -18.90 19.98
N ARG A 398 -3.30 -19.34 19.35
CA ARG A 398 -3.24 -20.30 18.23
C ARG A 398 -2.43 -19.76 17.05
N VAL A 399 -2.60 -18.48 16.71
CA VAL A 399 -1.78 -17.84 15.66
C VAL A 399 -0.30 -17.98 15.99
N TRP A 400 0.08 -17.71 17.24
CA TRP A 400 1.47 -17.89 17.68
C TRP A 400 1.92 -19.35 17.60
N GLN A 401 1.10 -20.32 18.02
CA GLN A 401 1.49 -21.74 17.94
C GLN A 401 1.78 -22.16 16.48
N ILE A 402 1.00 -21.70 15.51
CA ILE A 402 1.24 -21.97 14.08
C ILE A 402 2.58 -21.36 13.63
N ILE A 403 2.84 -20.09 13.97
CA ILE A 403 4.12 -19.44 13.65
C ILE A 403 5.29 -20.12 14.34
N LYS A 404 5.10 -20.58 15.58
CA LYS A 404 6.12 -21.29 16.34
C LYS A 404 6.49 -22.62 15.67
N ASP A 405 5.52 -23.35 15.13
CA ASP A 405 5.77 -24.58 14.38
C ASP A 405 6.60 -24.28 13.10
N ASP A 406 6.25 -23.23 12.35
CA ASP A 406 7.03 -22.79 11.17
C ASP A 406 8.47 -22.41 11.53
N LEU A 407 8.65 -21.68 12.64
CA LEU A 407 9.96 -21.29 13.13
C LEU A 407 10.76 -22.51 13.58
N THR A 408 10.12 -23.49 14.22
CA THR A 408 10.79 -24.72 14.68
C THR A 408 11.29 -25.54 13.50
N GLU A 409 10.47 -25.71 12.46
CA GLU A 409 10.87 -26.37 11.21
C GLU A 409 12.00 -25.61 10.51
N TRP A 410 11.92 -24.28 10.43
CA TRP A 410 12.98 -23.47 9.84
C TRP A 410 14.28 -23.57 10.62
N PHE A 411 14.22 -23.47 11.96
CA PHE A 411 15.38 -23.52 12.83
C PHE A 411 16.06 -24.88 12.88
N SER A 412 15.34 -25.96 12.56
CA SER A 412 15.89 -27.31 12.51
C SER A 412 16.66 -27.58 11.20
N ASN A 413 16.43 -26.75 10.17
CA ASN A 413 17.00 -26.92 8.84
C ASN A 413 18.06 -25.86 8.49
N PHE A 414 18.60 -25.12 9.48
CA PHE A 414 19.54 -24.02 9.23
C PHE A 414 20.80 -24.41 8.45
N ASP A 415 21.24 -25.66 8.57
CA ASP A 415 22.46 -26.18 7.95
C ASP A 415 22.21 -26.75 6.54
N LEU A 416 20.95 -26.84 6.11
CA LEU A 416 20.56 -27.36 4.80
C LEU A 416 20.30 -26.21 3.82
N THR A 417 20.94 -26.26 2.66
CA THR A 417 20.81 -25.27 1.56
C THR A 417 19.39 -25.13 0.98
N LEU A 418 18.46 -26.02 1.35
CA LEU A 418 17.13 -26.16 0.75
C LEU A 418 16.03 -25.35 1.43
N ASN A 419 16.14 -25.01 2.72
CA ASN A 419 15.09 -24.28 3.46
C ASN A 419 15.61 -22.92 3.96
N SER A 420 15.68 -21.96 3.04
CA SER A 420 16.24 -20.65 3.36
C SER A 420 15.40 -19.78 4.28
N SER A 421 14.09 -19.99 4.39
CA SER A 421 13.14 -19.09 5.10
C SER A 421 11.93 -19.87 5.62
N PRO A 422 11.25 -19.45 6.71
CA PRO A 422 10.03 -20.08 7.16
C PRO A 422 8.87 -19.77 6.19
N LEU A 423 7.81 -20.58 6.24
CA LEU A 423 6.64 -20.41 5.39
C LEU A 423 6.03 -19.00 5.55
N PRO A 424 5.89 -18.20 4.48
CA PRO A 424 5.22 -16.91 4.58
C PRO A 424 3.76 -17.08 4.99
N ARG A 425 3.28 -16.26 5.93
CA ARG A 425 1.91 -16.36 6.46
C ARG A 425 1.08 -15.11 6.21
N VAL A 426 -0.22 -15.28 6.04
CA VAL A 426 -1.20 -14.18 6.03
C VAL A 426 -2.25 -14.40 7.11
N LEU A 427 -2.36 -13.46 8.03
CA LEU A 427 -3.41 -13.47 9.05
C LEU A 427 -4.67 -12.76 8.52
N ILE A 428 -5.74 -13.52 8.42
CA ILE A 428 -7.06 -13.08 7.95
C ILE A 428 -8.03 -13.14 9.13
N GLY A 429 -8.91 -12.15 9.25
CA GLY A 429 -9.95 -12.13 10.29
C GLY A 429 -10.78 -10.87 10.24
N THR A 430 -11.92 -10.87 10.92
CA THR A 430 -12.90 -9.78 10.92
C THR A 430 -12.25 -8.43 11.28
N PRO A 431 -12.62 -7.31 10.62
CA PRO A 431 -12.11 -5.98 11.01
C PRO A 431 -12.48 -5.63 12.46
N GLY A 432 -11.55 -5.03 13.20
CA GLY A 432 -11.83 -4.51 14.55
C GLY A 432 -11.76 -5.54 15.68
N ILE A 433 -11.42 -6.80 15.40
CA ILE A 433 -11.24 -7.84 16.45
C ILE A 433 -9.89 -7.78 17.15
N GLY A 434 -9.00 -6.87 16.75
CA GLY A 434 -7.70 -6.68 17.40
C GLY A 434 -6.55 -7.46 16.78
N LYS A 435 -6.58 -7.84 15.49
CA LYS A 435 -5.44 -8.53 14.83
C LYS A 435 -4.09 -7.84 15.06
N SER A 436 -3.97 -6.57 14.72
CA SER A 436 -2.71 -5.82 14.87
C SER A 436 -2.38 -5.55 16.34
N MET A 437 -3.38 -5.13 17.12
CA MET A 437 -3.21 -4.77 18.52
C MET A 437 -2.84 -5.98 19.39
N ALA A 438 -3.51 -7.12 19.19
CA ALA A 438 -3.34 -8.33 19.98
C ALA A 438 -2.39 -9.32 19.31
N ALA A 439 -2.74 -9.88 18.14
CA ALA A 439 -1.89 -10.88 17.49
C ALA A 439 -0.55 -10.30 17.04
N GLY A 440 -0.52 -9.13 16.40
CA GLY A 440 0.73 -8.46 15.99
C GLY A 440 1.65 -8.17 17.18
N SER A 441 1.12 -7.62 18.28
CA SER A 441 1.91 -7.34 19.48
C SER A 441 2.35 -8.61 20.21
N TYR A 442 1.50 -9.64 20.25
CA TYR A 442 1.84 -10.93 20.86
C TYR A 442 2.94 -11.65 20.07
N LEU A 443 2.86 -11.65 18.74
CA LEU A 443 3.91 -12.17 17.87
C LEU A 443 5.22 -11.42 18.08
N LEU A 444 5.19 -10.08 18.15
CA LEU A 444 6.38 -9.29 18.46
C LEU A 444 7.00 -9.71 19.79
N TYR A 445 6.21 -9.79 20.86
CA TYR A 445 6.67 -10.22 22.18
C TYR A 445 7.33 -11.59 22.11
N GLN A 446 6.67 -12.57 21.48
CA GLN A 446 7.17 -13.95 21.39
C GLN A 446 8.45 -14.06 20.54
N LEU A 447 8.53 -13.36 19.41
CA LEU A 447 9.71 -13.36 18.53
C LEU A 447 10.95 -12.73 19.19
N LEU A 448 10.74 -11.73 20.05
CA LEU A 448 11.83 -11.15 20.85
C LEU A 448 12.42 -12.17 21.83
N HIS A 449 11.62 -13.14 22.29
CA HIS A 449 12.07 -14.21 23.19
C HIS A 449 12.62 -15.44 22.46
N CYS A 450 12.62 -15.46 21.12
CA CYS A 450 13.36 -16.48 20.38
C CYS A 450 14.87 -16.34 20.60
N ASP A 451 15.62 -17.41 20.33
CA ASP A 451 17.07 -17.38 20.34
C ASP A 451 17.63 -16.28 19.40
N VAL A 452 18.56 -15.47 19.91
CA VAL A 452 19.17 -14.34 19.19
C VAL A 452 20.11 -14.81 18.09
N GLU A 453 20.73 -15.98 18.23
CA GLU A 453 21.63 -16.54 17.20
C GLU A 453 20.84 -17.00 15.96
N LYS A 454 19.60 -17.43 16.19
CA LYS A 454 18.67 -17.88 15.15
C LYS A 454 17.87 -16.73 14.54
N LEU A 455 17.49 -15.75 15.36
CA LEU A 455 16.67 -14.62 14.97
C LEU A 455 17.17 -13.33 15.62
N GLN A 456 17.86 -12.50 14.85
CA GLN A 456 18.55 -11.31 15.34
C GLN A 456 17.67 -10.05 15.31
N VAL A 457 16.73 -9.97 14.36
CA VAL A 457 15.91 -8.77 14.14
C VAL A 457 14.43 -9.10 14.04
N VAL A 458 13.59 -8.31 14.71
CA VAL A 458 12.13 -8.35 14.52
C VAL A 458 11.67 -6.98 14.03
N VAL A 459 10.91 -6.96 12.94
CA VAL A 459 10.42 -5.73 12.32
C VAL A 459 8.90 -5.70 12.41
N HIS A 460 8.33 -4.60 12.92
CA HIS A 460 6.89 -4.38 12.95
C HIS A 460 6.54 -3.14 12.13
N CYS A 461 5.88 -3.35 10.99
CA CYS A 461 5.47 -2.30 10.06
C CYS A 461 3.98 -1.97 10.22
N PHE A 462 3.65 -0.70 10.11
CA PHE A 462 2.30 -0.14 10.05
C PHE A 462 2.23 0.83 8.86
N GLY A 463 1.99 0.28 7.67
CA GLY A 463 2.09 1.05 6.43
C GLY A 463 3.48 1.67 6.25
N GLU A 464 3.55 3.00 6.27
CA GLU A 464 4.79 3.75 6.06
C GLU A 464 5.68 3.82 7.32
N THR A 465 5.18 3.42 8.49
CA THR A 465 5.95 3.43 9.73
C THR A 465 6.51 2.05 10.03
N MET A 466 7.81 1.96 10.35
CA MET A 466 8.49 0.70 10.65
C MET A 466 9.27 0.80 11.96
N TYR A 467 9.06 -0.16 12.85
CA TYR A 467 9.85 -0.34 14.07
C TYR A 467 10.78 -1.52 13.89
N VAL A 468 12.08 -1.29 14.01
CA VAL A 468 13.11 -2.33 13.93
C VAL A 468 13.62 -2.61 15.34
N PHE A 469 13.36 -3.81 15.84
CA PHE A 469 13.89 -4.33 17.10
C PHE A 469 15.13 -5.15 16.79
N ASP A 470 16.29 -4.58 17.09
CA ASP A 470 17.57 -5.29 17.02
C ASP A 470 17.85 -5.97 18.35
N LYS A 471 17.83 -7.30 18.36
CA LYS A 471 18.04 -8.11 19.56
C LYS A 471 19.53 -8.23 19.94
N THR A 472 20.45 -7.94 19.02
CA THR A 472 21.89 -8.04 19.26
C THR A 472 22.38 -6.89 20.13
N ILE A 473 21.85 -5.69 19.88
CA ILE A 473 22.17 -4.47 20.65
C ILE A 473 21.03 -4.01 21.56
N LYS A 474 19.93 -4.78 21.62
CA LYS A 474 18.71 -4.49 22.40
C LYS A 474 18.17 -3.07 22.18
N ALA A 475 18.06 -2.68 20.92
CA ALA A 475 17.64 -1.33 20.53
C ALA A 475 16.41 -1.34 19.62
N VAL A 476 15.64 -0.25 19.67
CA VAL A 476 14.51 -0.02 18.75
C VAL A 476 14.71 1.27 18.00
N THR A 477 14.60 1.19 16.67
CA THR A 477 14.63 2.37 15.79
C THR A 477 13.35 2.46 14.98
N LYS A 478 12.74 3.64 15.00
CA LYS A 478 11.56 3.97 14.21
C LYS A 478 11.97 4.65 12.91
N TYR A 479 11.43 4.16 11.80
CA TYR A 479 11.58 4.72 10.45
C TYR A 479 10.21 5.09 9.89
N VAL A 480 10.16 6.18 9.12
CA VAL A 480 8.96 6.65 8.44
C VAL A 480 9.25 6.80 6.94
N GLY A 481 8.32 6.31 6.12
CA GLY A 481 8.35 6.36 4.66
C GLY A 481 8.74 5.02 4.02
N ASN A 482 7.98 4.58 3.00
CA ASN A 482 8.19 3.27 2.36
C ASN A 482 9.58 3.11 1.72
N LYS A 483 10.11 4.17 1.09
CA LYS A 483 11.46 4.12 0.49
C LYS A 483 12.53 3.87 1.56
N THR A 484 12.44 4.59 2.68
CA THR A 484 13.32 4.44 3.84
C THR A 484 13.27 3.02 4.38
N SER A 485 12.06 2.51 4.63
CA SER A 485 11.86 1.18 5.21
C SER A 485 12.42 0.07 4.32
N LYS A 486 12.24 0.16 2.99
CA LYS A 486 12.85 -0.77 2.02
C LYS A 486 14.37 -0.75 2.10
N SER A 487 14.99 0.44 2.05
CA SER A 487 16.45 0.56 2.11
C SER A 487 17.05 0.03 3.42
N VAL A 488 16.36 0.21 4.55
CA VAL A 488 16.78 -0.33 5.84
C VAL A 488 16.71 -1.85 5.85
N LEU A 489 15.62 -2.45 5.36
CA LEU A 489 15.50 -3.90 5.24
C LEU A 489 16.57 -4.50 4.32
N ASP A 490 16.83 -3.87 3.17
CA ASP A 490 17.88 -4.29 2.25
C ASP A 490 19.26 -4.25 2.91
N GLY A 491 19.55 -3.20 3.69
CA GLY A 491 20.79 -3.08 4.44
C GLY A 491 20.97 -4.16 5.52
N LEU A 492 19.89 -4.52 6.24
CA LEU A 492 19.91 -5.60 7.23
C LEU A 492 20.17 -6.97 6.57
N ARG A 493 19.53 -7.21 5.41
CA ARG A 493 19.72 -8.43 4.61
C ARG A 493 21.14 -8.55 4.06
N GLN A 494 21.71 -7.45 3.55
CA GLN A 494 23.09 -7.41 3.04
C GLN A 494 24.14 -7.71 4.12
N ARG A 495 23.85 -7.38 5.38
CA ARG A 495 24.68 -7.75 6.53
C ARG A 495 24.55 -9.22 6.94
N GLY A 496 23.74 -10.01 6.22
CA GLY A 496 23.47 -11.40 6.54
C GLY A 496 22.61 -11.59 7.80
N MET A 497 21.93 -10.55 8.29
CA MET A 497 21.12 -10.66 9.49
C MET A 497 19.86 -11.49 9.21
N LYS A 498 19.51 -12.36 10.14
CA LYS A 498 18.27 -13.16 10.11
C LYS A 498 17.18 -12.42 10.88
N GLY A 499 15.98 -12.33 10.29
CA GLY A 499 14.90 -11.58 10.92
C GLY A 499 13.50 -12.03 10.58
N TYR A 500 12.51 -11.44 11.25
CA TYR A 500 11.10 -11.72 11.06
C TYR A 500 10.30 -10.42 10.93
N ILE A 501 9.44 -10.34 9.91
CA ILE A 501 8.65 -9.14 9.60
C ILE A 501 7.18 -9.39 9.95
N ILE A 502 6.62 -8.52 10.79
CA ILE A 502 5.18 -8.39 11.04
C ILE A 502 4.71 -7.16 10.27
N TYR A 503 3.95 -7.37 9.20
CA TYR A 503 3.51 -6.28 8.33
C TYR A 503 2.02 -6.02 8.47
N ASP A 504 1.66 -4.91 9.13
CA ASP A 504 0.28 -4.42 9.23
C ASP A 504 -0.06 -3.50 8.05
N VAL A 505 -1.07 -3.91 7.29
CA VAL A 505 -1.48 -3.23 6.05
C VAL A 505 -2.31 -1.99 6.37
N ALA A 506 -1.69 -0.81 6.30
CA ALA A 506 -2.32 0.46 6.67
C ALA A 506 -3.38 0.99 5.68
N LYS A 507 -3.24 0.75 4.37
CA LYS A 507 -4.18 1.23 3.35
C LYS A 507 -5.12 0.11 2.87
N LYS A 508 -6.42 0.37 2.98
CA LYS A 508 -7.49 -0.57 2.60
C LYS A 508 -7.45 -0.83 1.08
N GLY A 509 -6.92 -1.96 0.62
CA GLY A 509 -6.88 -2.30 -0.81
C GLY A 509 -5.53 -2.17 -1.51
N THR A 510 -4.44 -1.98 -0.76
CA THR A 510 -3.08 -2.01 -1.34
C THR A 510 -2.34 -3.24 -0.80
N PRO A 511 -1.73 -4.08 -1.66
CA PRO A 511 -0.85 -5.15 -1.21
C PRO A 511 0.38 -4.58 -0.47
N PRO A 512 1.09 -5.39 0.33
CA PRO A 512 2.40 -5.01 0.83
C PRO A 512 3.31 -4.64 -0.34
N ASP A 513 4.06 -3.56 -0.18
CA ASP A 513 5.07 -3.14 -1.15
C ASP A 513 6.05 -4.30 -1.42
N THR A 514 6.35 -4.63 -2.69
CA THR A 514 7.17 -5.80 -3.07
C THR A 514 8.56 -5.82 -2.43
N GLY A 515 9.13 -4.66 -2.11
CA GLY A 515 10.40 -4.55 -1.40
C GLY A 515 10.40 -5.12 0.03
N PHE A 516 9.22 -5.36 0.62
CA PHE A 516 9.08 -6.02 1.93
C PHE A 516 9.00 -7.54 1.84
N ALA A 517 8.91 -8.13 0.63
CA ALA A 517 8.85 -9.57 0.47
C ALA A 517 10.02 -10.28 1.15
N PRO A 518 9.78 -11.42 1.84
CA PRO A 518 10.83 -12.12 2.56
C PRO A 518 11.87 -12.63 1.56
N SER A 519 13.13 -12.24 1.76
CA SER A 519 14.28 -12.84 1.07
C SER A 519 14.75 -14.08 1.85
N THR A 520 15.64 -14.86 1.24
CA THR A 520 16.46 -15.90 1.89
C THR A 520 16.88 -15.46 3.31
N GLY A 521 16.52 -16.22 4.33
CA GLY A 521 16.89 -15.96 5.73
C GLY A 521 15.90 -15.13 6.56
N TRP A 522 14.74 -14.76 6.00
CA TRP A 522 13.73 -13.92 6.69
C TRP A 522 12.34 -14.55 6.70
N GLY A 523 11.70 -14.53 7.88
CA GLY A 523 10.28 -14.85 8.00
C GLY A 523 9.38 -13.64 7.85
N MET A 524 8.11 -13.85 7.47
CA MET A 524 7.14 -12.76 7.37
C MET A 524 5.71 -13.24 7.62
N ILE A 525 4.97 -12.44 8.39
CA ILE A 525 3.52 -12.50 8.49
C ILE A 525 2.90 -11.17 8.09
N VAL A 526 1.89 -11.24 7.23
CA VAL A 526 1.06 -10.08 6.89
C VAL A 526 -0.17 -10.08 7.77
N VAL A 527 -0.32 -9.04 8.59
CA VAL A 527 -1.55 -8.76 9.35
C VAL A 527 -2.45 -7.92 8.45
N SER A 528 -3.31 -8.60 7.70
CA SER A 528 -4.05 -7.97 6.60
C SER A 528 -5.36 -7.30 7.05
N SER A 529 -5.72 -6.18 6.41
CA SER A 529 -7.13 -5.81 6.28
C SER A 529 -7.82 -6.86 5.40
N PRO A 530 -9.05 -7.30 5.71
CA PRO A 530 -9.71 -8.41 5.01
C PRO A 530 -10.27 -7.97 3.64
N LYS A 531 -9.50 -7.23 2.82
CA LYS A 531 -9.84 -7.01 1.41
C LYS A 531 -9.33 -8.19 0.58
N VAL A 532 -10.19 -8.77 -0.25
CA VAL A 532 -9.86 -9.92 -1.14
C VAL A 532 -8.63 -9.66 -2.00
N THR A 533 -8.61 -8.50 -2.63
CA THR A 533 -7.51 -8.10 -3.50
C THR A 533 -6.16 -8.07 -2.77
N ASN A 534 -6.14 -7.80 -1.46
CA ASN A 534 -4.89 -7.68 -0.71
C ASN A 534 -4.23 -9.02 -0.44
N TYR A 535 -5.00 -10.07 -0.18
CA TYR A 535 -4.43 -11.38 0.12
C TYR A 535 -4.28 -12.25 -1.13
N ASP A 536 -5.20 -12.17 -2.11
CA ASP A 536 -5.10 -12.93 -3.38
C ASP A 536 -3.80 -12.57 -4.12
N GLU A 537 -3.43 -11.29 -4.15
CA GLU A 537 -2.18 -10.86 -4.77
C GLU A 537 -0.96 -11.37 -4.01
N TRP A 538 -0.99 -11.35 -2.68
CA TRP A 538 0.14 -11.79 -1.86
C TRP A 538 0.33 -13.30 -1.89
N GLU A 539 -0.75 -14.07 -1.74
CA GLU A 539 -0.73 -15.51 -1.86
C GLU A 539 -0.17 -15.95 -3.22
N LYS A 540 -0.56 -15.26 -4.30
CA LYS A 540 0.02 -15.50 -5.64
C LYS A 540 1.49 -15.12 -5.71
N GLN A 541 1.89 -13.99 -5.15
CA GLN A 541 3.27 -13.49 -5.22
C GLN A 541 4.26 -14.33 -4.41
N THR A 542 3.87 -14.80 -3.22
CA THR A 542 4.82 -15.41 -2.26
C THR A 542 4.43 -16.82 -1.82
N LYS A 543 3.41 -17.44 -2.42
CA LYS A 543 2.85 -18.75 -2.02
C LYS A 543 2.53 -18.80 -0.51
N ALA A 544 2.05 -17.69 0.05
CA ALA A 544 1.83 -17.57 1.48
C ALA A 544 0.66 -18.43 1.95
N SER A 545 0.80 -19.08 3.10
CA SER A 545 -0.27 -19.87 3.72
C SER A 545 -1.13 -19.00 4.64
N ARG A 546 -2.44 -19.21 4.58
CA ARG A 546 -3.43 -18.42 5.32
C ARG A 546 -3.55 -18.92 6.77
N ILE A 547 -3.81 -18.00 7.69
CA ILE A 547 -4.25 -18.28 9.06
C ILE A 547 -5.56 -17.52 9.27
N ILE A 548 -6.66 -18.24 9.51
CA ILE A 548 -7.98 -17.61 9.71
C ILE A 548 -8.24 -17.44 11.19
N MET A 549 -8.29 -16.20 11.69
CA MET A 549 -8.55 -15.88 13.09
C MET A 549 -10.03 -15.54 13.32
N ASN A 550 -10.69 -16.34 14.16
CA ASN A 550 -12.10 -16.12 14.52
C ASN A 550 -12.30 -14.87 15.39
N CYS A 551 -13.53 -14.35 15.39
CA CYS A 551 -13.93 -13.33 16.37
C CYS A 551 -13.88 -13.89 17.80
N PRO A 552 -13.59 -13.05 18.82
CA PRO A 552 -13.73 -13.43 20.22
C PRO A 552 -15.14 -13.92 20.55
N GLU A 553 -15.24 -14.83 21.52
CA GLU A 553 -16.52 -15.29 22.06
C GLU A 553 -17.09 -14.32 23.13
N GLU A 554 -18.36 -14.48 23.50
CA GLU A 554 -18.99 -13.70 24.58
C GLU A 554 -18.14 -13.73 25.87
N MET A 555 -17.62 -14.91 26.21
CA MET A 555 -16.84 -15.10 27.43
C MET A 555 -15.45 -14.47 27.35
N ASP A 556 -14.86 -14.40 26.16
CA ASP A 556 -13.59 -13.67 25.94
C ASP A 556 -13.82 -12.17 26.19
N VAL A 557 -14.88 -11.60 25.61
CA VAL A 557 -15.23 -10.18 25.79
C VAL A 557 -15.58 -9.90 27.25
N LYS A 558 -16.25 -10.84 27.93
CA LYS A 558 -16.56 -10.75 29.35
C LYS A 558 -15.29 -10.69 30.21
N ALA A 559 -14.30 -11.53 29.89
CA ALA A 559 -13.00 -11.51 30.56
C ALA A 559 -12.25 -10.19 30.29
N MET A 560 -12.31 -9.65 29.06
CA MET A 560 -11.75 -8.33 28.75
C MET A 560 -12.42 -7.22 29.58
N CYS A 561 -13.75 -7.27 29.73
CA CYS A 561 -14.49 -6.32 30.56
C CYS A 561 -14.08 -6.39 32.04
N ALA A 562 -13.94 -7.61 32.57
CA ALA A 562 -13.48 -7.84 33.93
C ALA A 562 -12.08 -7.25 34.16
N TRP A 563 -11.16 -7.46 33.21
CA TRP A 563 -9.81 -6.88 33.27
C TRP A 563 -9.82 -5.35 33.18
N MET A 564 -10.56 -4.77 32.22
CA MET A 564 -10.61 -3.31 32.02
C MET A 564 -11.24 -2.57 33.20
N LYS A 565 -12.11 -3.24 33.97
CA LYS A 565 -12.80 -2.69 35.14
C LYS A 565 -12.33 -3.30 36.45
N ARG A 566 -11.17 -3.96 36.44
CA ARG A 566 -10.53 -4.48 37.65
C ARG A 566 -10.31 -3.36 38.66
N GLY A 567 -10.44 -3.67 39.95
CA GLY A 567 -10.34 -2.69 41.04
C GLY A 567 -11.60 -1.83 41.26
N LEU A 568 -12.62 -1.90 40.40
CA LEU A 568 -13.92 -1.30 40.69
C LEU A 568 -14.82 -2.24 41.51
N GLU A 569 -15.79 -1.66 42.21
CA GLU A 569 -16.83 -2.39 42.93
C GLU A 569 -17.55 -3.42 42.03
N PRO A 570 -17.90 -4.62 42.54
CA PRO A 570 -18.54 -5.68 41.76
C PRO A 570 -19.77 -5.21 40.97
N TYR A 571 -20.64 -4.37 41.56
CA TYR A 571 -21.84 -3.89 40.86
C TYR A 571 -21.50 -2.99 39.65
N LYS A 572 -20.44 -2.18 39.71
CA LYS A 572 -19.98 -1.35 38.57
C LYS A 572 -19.41 -2.21 37.45
N GLN A 573 -18.70 -3.28 37.80
CA GLN A 573 -18.20 -4.24 36.81
C GLN A 573 -19.37 -4.95 36.10
N ALA A 574 -20.38 -5.37 36.86
CA ALA A 574 -21.59 -6.00 36.34
C ALA A 574 -22.38 -5.04 35.42
N GLU A 575 -22.53 -3.78 35.83
CA GLU A 575 -23.20 -2.75 35.03
C GLU A 575 -22.46 -2.48 33.71
N TYR A 576 -21.13 -2.37 33.75
CA TYR A 576 -20.32 -2.21 32.54
C TYR A 576 -20.44 -3.42 31.61
N TRP A 577 -20.36 -4.64 32.15
CA TRP A 577 -20.57 -5.85 31.37
C TRP A 577 -21.96 -5.88 30.72
N LYS A 578 -23.01 -5.51 31.46
CA LYS A 578 -24.37 -5.42 30.93
C LYS A 578 -24.44 -4.49 29.71
N LYS A 579 -23.84 -3.30 29.79
CA LYS A 579 -23.77 -2.35 28.66
C LYS A 579 -23.02 -2.92 27.46
N VAL A 580 -21.87 -3.56 27.69
CA VAL A 580 -21.08 -4.18 26.59
C VAL A 580 -21.84 -5.35 25.96
N LYS A 581 -22.49 -6.20 26.76
CA LYS A 581 -23.32 -7.31 26.27
C LYS A 581 -24.48 -6.81 25.42
N GLU A 582 -25.18 -5.75 25.83
CA GLU A 582 -26.23 -5.12 25.03
C GLU A 582 -25.72 -4.59 23.69
N ARG A 583 -24.53 -3.98 23.66
CA ARG A 583 -23.90 -3.53 22.41
C ARG A 583 -23.52 -4.71 21.51
N MET A 584 -22.99 -5.77 22.09
CA MET A 584 -22.58 -7.00 21.40
C MET A 584 -23.78 -7.71 20.73
N GLU A 585 -24.96 -7.67 21.34
CA GLU A 585 -26.18 -8.19 20.70
C GLU A 585 -26.56 -7.44 19.42
N ASN A 586 -26.18 -6.16 19.30
CA ASN A 586 -26.50 -5.31 18.15
C ASN A 586 -25.40 -5.25 17.08
N VAL A 587 -24.12 -5.34 17.48
CA VAL A 587 -22.97 -5.18 16.56
C VAL A 587 -21.89 -6.27 16.72
N GLY A 588 -22.22 -7.37 17.40
CA GLY A 588 -21.38 -8.55 17.61
C GLY A 588 -20.16 -8.33 18.53
N PRO A 589 -19.39 -9.39 18.79
CA PRO A 589 -18.22 -9.37 19.68
C PRO A 589 -17.01 -8.74 18.98
N ILE A 590 -17.12 -7.48 18.56
CA ILE A 590 -16.04 -6.73 17.90
C ILE A 590 -15.51 -5.67 18.87
N PRO A 591 -14.42 -5.94 19.62
CA PRO A 591 -13.84 -5.04 20.62
C PRO A 591 -13.79 -3.57 20.24
N ARG A 592 -13.39 -3.26 18.99
CA ARG A 592 -13.33 -1.88 18.47
C ARG A 592 -14.64 -1.11 18.60
N HIS A 593 -15.78 -1.78 18.56
CA HIS A 593 -17.10 -1.15 18.48
C HIS A 593 -17.96 -1.28 19.73
N ILE A 594 -17.57 -2.11 20.71
CA ILE A 594 -18.44 -2.43 21.85
C ILE A 594 -18.01 -1.79 23.17
N PHE A 595 -16.72 -1.45 23.33
CA PHE A 595 -16.22 -0.87 24.58
C PHE A 595 -16.52 0.62 24.72
N ASP A 596 -16.46 1.38 23.63
CA ASP A 596 -16.76 2.82 23.62
C ASP A 596 -18.18 3.10 23.09
N GLU A 597 -18.91 3.95 23.80
CA GLU A 597 -20.31 4.28 23.47
C GLU A 597 -20.45 5.08 22.17
N LYS A 598 -19.57 6.06 21.95
CA LYS A 598 -19.65 6.92 20.76
C LYS A 598 -19.31 6.11 19.52
N ILE A 599 -18.28 5.26 19.60
CA ILE A 599 -17.92 4.35 18.50
C ILE A 599 -19.03 3.34 18.26
N TYR A 600 -19.67 2.82 19.31
CA TYR A 600 -20.84 1.95 19.20
C TYR A 600 -21.99 2.62 18.44
N ILE A 601 -22.38 3.84 18.81
CA ILE A 601 -23.47 4.58 18.15
C ILE A 601 -23.17 4.78 16.66
N VAL A 602 -21.95 5.19 16.32
CA VAL A 602 -21.51 5.35 14.92
C VAL A 602 -21.58 4.01 14.17
N ARG A 603 -21.12 2.92 14.79
CA ARG A 603 -21.20 1.57 14.20
C ARG A 603 -22.64 1.13 14.00
N LEU A 604 -23.53 1.37 14.96
CA LEU A 604 -24.95 1.04 14.87
C LEU A 604 -25.64 1.80 13.74
N GLY A 605 -25.37 3.11 13.61
CA GLY A 605 -25.85 3.91 12.47
C GLY A 605 -25.37 3.35 11.13
N ALA A 606 -24.09 2.97 11.06
CA ALA A 606 -23.52 2.34 9.87
C ALA A 606 -24.15 0.98 9.54
N VAL A 607 -24.44 0.14 10.54
CA VAL A 607 -25.16 -1.14 10.39
C VAL A 607 -26.57 -0.91 9.87
N ASN A 608 -27.29 0.08 10.41
CA ASN A 608 -28.65 0.39 9.96
C ASN A 608 -28.66 0.90 8.51
N GLY A 609 -27.73 1.78 8.15
CA GLY A 609 -27.55 2.24 6.77
C GLY A 609 -27.19 1.08 5.82
N ALA A 610 -26.32 0.17 6.25
CA ALA A 610 -25.95 -1.03 5.51
C ALA A 610 -27.15 -1.96 5.25
N LEU A 611 -27.97 -2.21 6.26
CA LEU A 611 -29.18 -3.04 6.14
C LEU A 611 -30.23 -2.43 5.20
N LEU A 612 -30.32 -1.09 5.16
CA LEU A 612 -31.21 -0.38 4.24
C LEU A 612 -30.74 -0.47 2.79
N ALA A 613 -29.42 -0.58 2.57
CA ALA A 613 -28.81 -0.63 1.24
C ALA A 613 -28.80 -2.03 0.59
N ILE A 614 -29.26 -3.07 1.30
CA ILE A 614 -29.29 -4.44 0.79
C ILE A 614 -30.21 -4.54 -0.43
N LYS A 615 -29.69 -5.12 -1.51
CA LYS A 615 -30.43 -5.48 -2.72
C LYS A 615 -30.54 -7.00 -2.86
N ASP A 616 -31.46 -7.44 -3.71
CA ASP A 616 -31.59 -8.83 -4.14
C ASP A 616 -30.31 -9.37 -4.81
N THR A 617 -29.55 -8.52 -5.52
CA THR A 617 -28.25 -8.89 -6.12
C THR A 617 -27.14 -9.13 -5.08
N ASP A 618 -27.34 -8.81 -3.81
CA ASP A 618 -26.30 -8.94 -2.77
C ASP A 618 -26.30 -10.30 -2.04
N VAL A 619 -27.13 -11.26 -2.47
CA VAL A 619 -27.28 -12.57 -1.83
C VAL A 619 -25.94 -13.25 -1.54
N GLY A 620 -25.08 -13.41 -2.56
CA GLY A 620 -23.77 -14.06 -2.40
C GLY A 620 -22.79 -13.30 -1.50
N LYS A 621 -23.07 -12.04 -1.14
CA LYS A 621 -22.24 -11.28 -0.20
C LYS A 621 -22.55 -11.65 1.27
N TYR A 622 -23.81 -11.98 1.56
CA TYR A 622 -24.30 -12.21 2.92
C TYR A 622 -24.54 -13.68 3.25
N PHE A 623 -24.82 -14.46 2.21
CA PHE A 623 -25.23 -15.85 2.29
C PHE A 623 -24.39 -16.64 1.29
N SER A 624 -23.24 -17.11 1.74
CA SER A 624 -22.36 -17.93 0.91
C SER A 624 -22.95 -19.31 0.70
N LEU A 625 -23.02 -19.80 -0.54
CA LEU A 625 -23.67 -21.08 -0.90
C LEU A 625 -22.83 -22.33 -0.54
N GLY A 626 -21.60 -22.13 -0.04
CA GLY A 626 -20.62 -23.17 0.27
C GLY A 626 -19.54 -23.28 -0.80
N GLY A 627 -18.28 -23.45 -0.38
CA GLY A 627 -17.08 -23.36 -1.22
C GLY A 627 -16.17 -22.18 -0.82
N GLU A 628 -14.99 -22.05 -1.44
CA GLU A 628 -14.11 -20.87 -1.28
C GLU A 628 -14.76 -19.62 -1.88
N GLU A 629 -15.75 -19.03 -1.19
CA GLU A 629 -16.33 -17.75 -1.59
C GLU A 629 -15.57 -16.58 -0.92
N LYS A 630 -15.15 -15.65 -1.77
CA LYS A 630 -14.34 -14.49 -1.42
C LYS A 630 -15.09 -13.60 -0.42
N TRP A 631 -14.51 -13.35 0.75
CA TRP A 631 -15.03 -12.37 1.71
C TRP A 631 -15.14 -10.97 1.05
N TYR A 632 -16.33 -10.51 0.67
CA TYR A 632 -16.46 -9.19 0.08
C TYR A 632 -16.23 -8.12 1.15
N SER A 633 -15.17 -7.33 0.99
CA SER A 633 -14.78 -6.24 1.90
C SER A 633 -15.34 -4.86 1.51
N GLU A 634 -16.11 -4.83 0.43
CA GLU A 634 -16.77 -3.64 -0.06
C GLU A 634 -17.73 -3.12 1.01
N ASP A 635 -17.86 -1.81 1.09
CA ASP A 635 -18.89 -1.23 1.94
C ASP A 635 -20.23 -1.50 1.23
N PRO A 636 -21.24 -2.15 1.86
CA PRO A 636 -21.45 -2.28 3.31
C PRO A 636 -21.24 -3.66 3.97
N SER A 637 -20.84 -4.72 3.26
CA SER A 637 -20.86 -6.10 3.79
C SER A 637 -20.09 -6.29 5.10
N HIS A 638 -18.88 -5.72 5.24
CA HIS A 638 -18.09 -5.82 6.47
C HIS A 638 -18.74 -5.15 7.70
N LYS A 639 -19.83 -4.39 7.50
CA LYS A 639 -20.66 -3.85 8.60
C LYS A 639 -21.62 -4.88 9.16
N LEU A 640 -21.95 -5.92 8.40
CA LEU A 640 -23.04 -6.86 8.67
C LEU A 640 -22.57 -8.31 8.88
N VAL A 641 -21.46 -8.70 8.23
CA VAL A 641 -20.89 -10.05 8.35
C VAL A 641 -19.60 -10.06 9.16
N LYS A 642 -19.19 -11.26 9.60
CA LYS A 642 -17.90 -11.62 10.23
C LYS A 642 -17.32 -12.88 9.58
N ILE A 643 -16.01 -13.01 9.61
CA ILE A 643 -15.29 -14.20 9.14
C ILE A 643 -15.45 -15.31 10.18
N VAL A 644 -15.82 -16.50 9.71
CA VAL A 644 -15.83 -17.73 10.51
C VAL A 644 -14.95 -18.76 9.83
N ARG A 645 -14.00 -19.31 10.58
CA ARG A 645 -13.13 -20.39 10.14
C ARG A 645 -13.92 -21.68 9.99
N GLU A 646 -13.70 -22.37 8.87
CA GLU A 646 -14.19 -23.71 8.58
C GLU A 646 -13.03 -24.58 8.09
N ARG A 647 -13.24 -25.90 8.07
CA ARG A 647 -12.27 -26.87 7.60
C ARG A 647 -12.88 -27.70 6.48
N THR A 648 -12.13 -27.85 5.39
CA THR A 648 -12.52 -28.77 4.30
C THR A 648 -12.33 -30.22 4.73
N ASP A 649 -12.99 -31.16 4.05
CA ASP A 649 -12.81 -32.60 4.29
C ASP A 649 -11.35 -33.04 4.13
N GLU A 650 -10.60 -32.38 3.23
CA GLU A 650 -9.17 -32.58 2.98
C GLU A 650 -8.27 -31.95 4.06
N GLY A 651 -8.84 -31.18 4.98
CA GLY A 651 -8.17 -30.65 6.16
C GLY A 651 -7.52 -29.27 6.00
N ALA A 652 -7.86 -28.51 4.95
CA ALA A 652 -7.43 -27.12 4.75
C ALA A 652 -8.30 -26.13 5.55
N GLU A 653 -7.71 -25.04 6.04
CA GLU A 653 -8.48 -23.93 6.61
C GLU A 653 -9.09 -23.08 5.50
N VAL A 654 -10.42 -22.98 5.51
CA VAL A 654 -11.19 -22.03 4.70
C VAL A 654 -11.97 -21.11 5.63
N PHE A 655 -12.66 -20.13 5.06
CA PHE A 655 -13.54 -19.28 5.84
C PHE A 655 -14.85 -19.01 5.10
N LEU A 656 -15.87 -18.71 5.89
CA LEU A 656 -17.20 -18.32 5.43
C LEU A 656 -17.58 -16.96 5.99
N ASN A 657 -18.54 -16.31 5.33
CA ASN A 657 -19.18 -15.10 5.85
C ASN A 657 -20.36 -15.54 6.73
N ALA A 658 -20.32 -15.20 8.01
CA ALA A 658 -21.48 -15.32 8.90
C ALA A 658 -22.00 -13.95 9.30
N SER A 659 -23.25 -13.84 9.72
CA SER A 659 -23.72 -12.60 10.33
C SER A 659 -22.92 -12.26 11.60
N ILE A 660 -22.72 -10.98 11.85
CA ILE A 660 -21.94 -10.51 13.02
C ILE A 660 -22.58 -10.98 14.34
N CYS A 661 -23.90 -10.91 14.40
CA CYS A 661 -24.76 -11.40 15.49
C CYS A 661 -26.13 -11.83 14.93
N ASP A 662 -26.88 -12.58 15.75
CA ASP A 662 -28.16 -13.15 15.36
C ASP A 662 -29.21 -12.10 14.94
N ASP A 663 -29.25 -10.93 15.59
CA ASP A 663 -30.16 -9.82 15.22
C ASP A 663 -29.88 -9.32 13.79
N ILE A 664 -28.61 -9.08 13.47
CA ILE A 664 -28.21 -8.67 12.13
C ILE A 664 -28.54 -9.77 11.13
N GLY A 665 -28.26 -11.04 11.43
CA GLY A 665 -28.61 -12.18 10.58
C GLY A 665 -30.10 -12.24 10.27
N PHE A 666 -30.94 -12.09 11.30
CA PHE A 666 -32.39 -12.03 11.15
C PHE A 666 -32.86 -10.89 10.23
N ARG A 667 -32.26 -9.70 10.39
CA ARG A 667 -32.62 -8.49 9.63
C ARG A 667 -32.12 -8.55 8.18
N ILE A 668 -30.95 -9.15 7.94
CA ILE A 668 -30.46 -9.47 6.59
C ILE A 668 -31.45 -10.41 5.91
N ALA A 669 -31.82 -11.50 6.58
CA ALA A 669 -32.75 -12.50 6.06
C ALA A 669 -34.12 -11.89 5.73
N ASP A 670 -34.66 -11.01 6.59
CA ASP A 670 -35.94 -10.31 6.33
C ASP A 670 -35.84 -9.35 5.13
N ARG A 671 -34.72 -8.62 4.99
CA ARG A 671 -34.49 -7.71 3.85
C ARG A 671 -34.39 -8.47 2.53
N LEU A 672 -33.59 -9.53 2.49
CA LEU A 672 -33.42 -10.35 1.29
C LEU A 672 -34.70 -11.09 0.93
N ALA A 673 -35.40 -11.66 1.92
CA ALA A 673 -36.67 -12.31 1.66
C ALA A 673 -37.74 -11.36 1.11
N LYS A 674 -37.65 -10.05 1.33
CA LYS A 674 -38.53 -9.03 0.71
C LYS A 674 -38.06 -8.62 -0.69
N ALA A 675 -36.75 -8.52 -0.90
CA ALA A 675 -36.17 -8.06 -2.16
C ALA A 675 -36.23 -9.12 -3.27
N MET A 676 -36.09 -10.40 -2.94
CA MET A 676 -36.00 -11.49 -3.91
C MET A 676 -37.36 -11.99 -4.40
N ALA A 677 -37.40 -12.56 -5.60
CA ALA A 677 -38.53 -13.36 -6.05
C ALA A 677 -38.57 -14.70 -5.30
N THR A 678 -39.77 -15.31 -5.15
CA THR A 678 -39.94 -16.57 -4.40
C THR A 678 -39.14 -17.71 -5.01
N LYS A 679 -39.05 -17.79 -6.34
CA LYS A 679 -38.24 -18.79 -7.05
C LYS A 679 -36.77 -18.69 -6.66
N ASP A 680 -36.21 -17.48 -6.65
CA ASP A 680 -34.79 -17.26 -6.34
C ASP A 680 -34.49 -17.53 -4.87
N LEU A 681 -35.40 -17.17 -3.97
CA LEU A 681 -35.29 -17.48 -2.54
C LEU A 681 -35.30 -19.00 -2.28
N LEU A 682 -36.16 -19.74 -2.98
CA LEU A 682 -36.20 -21.20 -2.91
C LEU A 682 -34.95 -21.84 -3.49
N LEU A 683 -34.45 -21.35 -4.63
CA LEU A 683 -33.19 -21.81 -5.22
C LEU A 683 -32.00 -21.56 -4.28
N LEU A 684 -31.99 -20.44 -3.57
CA LEU A 684 -30.95 -20.15 -2.58
C LEU A 684 -30.93 -21.16 -1.42
N ILE A 685 -32.12 -21.54 -0.91
CA ILE A 685 -32.23 -22.55 0.14
C ILE A 685 -31.84 -23.93 -0.40
N LEU A 686 -32.37 -24.32 -1.55
CA LEU A 686 -32.16 -25.65 -2.13
C LEU A 686 -30.77 -25.86 -2.73
N GLY A 687 -30.12 -24.78 -3.19
CA GLY A 687 -28.78 -24.80 -3.77
C GLY A 687 -27.64 -24.69 -2.75
N SER A 688 -27.97 -24.60 -1.45
CA SER A 688 -26.95 -24.61 -0.38
C SER A 688 -26.40 -26.04 -0.17
N HIS A 689 -25.15 -26.14 0.29
CA HIS A 689 -24.46 -27.42 0.48
C HIS A 689 -23.90 -27.61 1.90
N GLY A 690 -23.74 -28.87 2.33
CA GLY A 690 -23.07 -29.22 3.59
C GLY A 690 -23.75 -28.64 4.84
N ALA A 691 -22.94 -28.15 5.78
CA ALA A 691 -23.41 -27.57 7.04
C ALA A 691 -24.20 -26.26 6.87
N LEU A 692 -24.23 -25.67 5.66
CA LEU A 692 -24.95 -24.43 5.38
C LEU A 692 -26.44 -24.65 5.11
N VAL A 693 -26.84 -25.86 4.67
CA VAL A 693 -28.26 -26.15 4.39
C VAL A 693 -29.15 -25.87 5.60
N SER A 694 -28.71 -26.34 6.78
CA SER A 694 -29.42 -26.08 8.03
C SER A 694 -29.52 -24.59 8.34
N HIS A 695 -28.42 -23.86 8.18
CA HIS A 695 -28.36 -22.42 8.45
C HIS A 695 -29.29 -21.61 7.53
N PHE A 696 -29.27 -21.90 6.24
CA PHE A 696 -30.12 -21.23 5.25
C PHE A 696 -31.60 -21.58 5.43
N LEU A 697 -31.89 -22.85 5.72
CA LEU A 697 -33.25 -23.29 6.00
C LEU A 697 -33.81 -22.61 7.24
N GLU A 698 -33.04 -22.49 8.32
CA GLU A 698 -33.44 -21.79 9.54
C GLU A 698 -33.65 -20.29 9.30
N GLN A 699 -32.73 -19.63 8.58
CA GLN A 699 -32.80 -18.18 8.35
C GLN A 699 -33.86 -17.77 7.32
N LEU A 700 -34.02 -18.52 6.23
CA LEU A 700 -34.86 -18.13 5.09
C LEU A 700 -36.09 -19.01 4.90
N GLY A 701 -36.05 -20.27 5.30
CA GLY A 701 -37.11 -21.24 5.04
C GLY A 701 -38.46 -20.82 5.63
N LEU A 702 -38.48 -20.33 6.87
CA LEU A 702 -39.72 -19.83 7.49
C LEU A 702 -40.29 -18.62 6.73
N ARG A 703 -39.42 -17.79 6.13
CA ARG A 703 -39.83 -16.56 5.45
C ARG A 703 -40.55 -16.83 4.13
N VAL A 704 -40.36 -18.01 3.54
CA VAL A 704 -41.09 -18.41 2.31
C VAL A 704 -42.61 -18.51 2.58
N PHE A 705 -43.04 -18.77 3.82
CA PHE A 705 -44.46 -18.76 4.20
C PHE A 705 -45.11 -17.38 4.06
N THR A 706 -44.33 -16.31 3.88
CA THR A 706 -44.87 -14.99 3.56
C THR A 706 -45.35 -14.86 2.10
N ARG A 707 -45.06 -15.85 1.27
CA ARG A 707 -45.35 -15.86 -0.17
C ARG A 707 -46.60 -16.69 -0.45
N GLY A 708 -47.67 -16.01 -0.90
CA GLY A 708 -48.94 -16.68 -1.19
C GLY A 708 -48.82 -17.80 -2.21
N GLU A 709 -48.01 -17.62 -3.27
CA GLU A 709 -47.76 -18.65 -4.28
C GLU A 709 -47.14 -19.94 -3.70
N PHE A 710 -46.23 -19.80 -2.74
CA PHE A 710 -45.62 -20.94 -2.06
C PHE A 710 -46.65 -21.66 -1.18
N VAL A 711 -47.43 -20.91 -0.40
CA VAL A 711 -48.47 -21.50 0.46
C VAL A 711 -49.54 -22.20 -0.37
N SER A 712 -49.99 -21.60 -1.48
CA SER A 712 -50.94 -22.22 -2.41
C SER A 712 -50.39 -23.52 -3.03
N ALA A 713 -49.09 -23.58 -3.32
CA ALA A 713 -48.45 -24.81 -3.79
C ALA A 713 -48.35 -25.86 -2.66
N LEU A 714 -47.90 -25.45 -1.48
CA LEU A 714 -47.74 -26.30 -0.30
C LEU A 714 -49.05 -26.99 0.11
N VAL A 715 -50.15 -26.23 0.08
CA VAL A 715 -51.48 -26.70 0.50
C VAL A 715 -51.95 -27.93 -0.28
N LYS A 716 -51.55 -28.07 -1.55
CA LYS A 716 -51.84 -29.24 -2.40
C LYS A 716 -51.15 -30.51 -1.89
N GLY A 717 -50.00 -30.37 -1.21
CA GLY A 717 -49.19 -31.46 -0.68
C GLY A 717 -49.38 -31.77 0.81
N LEU A 718 -50.16 -30.97 1.54
CA LEU A 718 -50.35 -31.15 2.99
C LEU A 718 -51.06 -32.49 3.31
N LYS A 719 -50.36 -33.35 4.06
CA LYS A 719 -50.91 -34.58 4.64
C LYS A 719 -51.30 -34.33 6.09
N GLU A 720 -52.50 -34.77 6.47
CA GLU A 720 -52.95 -34.71 7.85
C GLU A 720 -52.28 -35.83 8.67
N LEU A 721 -51.76 -35.48 9.84
CA LEU A 721 -51.34 -36.46 10.85
C LEU A 721 -52.58 -36.85 11.68
N ARG A 722 -53.11 -38.05 11.44
CA ARG A 722 -54.35 -38.52 12.07
C ARG A 722 -54.09 -39.06 13.49
N PRO A 723 -54.87 -38.65 14.51
CA PRO A 723 -54.91 -39.34 15.79
C PRO A 723 -55.49 -40.75 15.65
N PRO A 724 -55.06 -41.74 16.46
CA PRO A 724 -55.59 -43.11 16.42
C PRO A 724 -57.11 -43.20 16.64
N GLU A 725 -57.66 -42.25 17.39
CA GLU A 725 -59.05 -42.23 17.86
C GLU A 725 -60.04 -41.62 16.85
N ARG A 726 -59.58 -41.16 15.67
CA ARG A 726 -60.40 -40.34 14.75
C ARG A 726 -60.57 -40.98 13.37
N ASN A 727 -61.83 -41.26 13.02
CA ASN A 727 -62.21 -41.94 11.76
C ASN A 727 -62.38 -41.03 10.54
N LYS A 728 -62.47 -39.69 10.71
CA LYS A 728 -62.63 -38.74 9.59
C LYS A 728 -61.41 -37.81 9.50
N ALA A 729 -60.91 -37.64 8.28
CA ALA A 729 -59.87 -36.67 7.98
C ALA A 729 -60.41 -35.24 8.13
N GLN A 730 -59.64 -34.36 8.78
CA GLN A 730 -59.95 -32.94 8.89
C GLN A 730 -59.00 -32.11 8.03
N ASP A 731 -59.55 -31.22 7.21
CA ASP A 731 -58.73 -30.28 6.47
C ASP A 731 -57.97 -29.33 7.41
N SER A 732 -56.68 -29.16 7.13
CA SER A 732 -55.84 -28.17 7.81
C SER A 732 -56.44 -26.77 7.63
N VAL A 733 -56.26 -25.89 8.62
CA VAL A 733 -56.64 -24.47 8.52
C VAL A 733 -56.03 -23.82 7.28
N LEU A 734 -54.84 -24.26 6.85
CA LEU A 734 -54.23 -23.78 5.61
C LEU A 734 -54.89 -24.32 4.34
N LYS A 735 -55.51 -25.51 4.36
CA LYS A 735 -56.33 -26.00 3.23
C LYS A 735 -57.61 -25.18 3.07
N VAL A 736 -58.24 -24.87 4.19
CA VAL A 736 -59.51 -24.11 4.21
C VAL A 736 -59.28 -22.62 3.96
N ASN A 737 -58.22 -22.04 4.51
CA ASN A 737 -57.89 -20.62 4.41
C ASN A 737 -56.40 -20.39 4.10
N HIS A 738 -55.99 -20.74 2.89
CA HIS A 738 -54.61 -20.51 2.41
C HIS A 738 -54.28 -19.02 2.24
N GLN A 739 -55.30 -18.16 2.08
CA GLN A 739 -55.12 -16.70 2.00
C GLN A 739 -54.77 -16.07 3.36
N GLY A 740 -55.03 -16.76 4.47
CA GLY A 740 -54.64 -16.34 5.82
C GLY A 740 -53.15 -16.49 6.14
N HIS A 741 -52.29 -16.67 5.12
CA HIS A 741 -50.86 -16.77 5.28
C HIS A 741 -50.26 -15.45 5.81
N PRO A 742 -49.10 -15.49 6.50
CA PRO A 742 -48.49 -14.27 7.00
C PRO A 742 -48.00 -13.38 5.85
N THR A 743 -47.98 -12.06 6.03
CA THR A 743 -47.46 -11.11 5.02
C THR A 743 -46.22 -10.35 5.48
N ARG A 744 -45.89 -10.45 6.78
CA ARG A 744 -44.70 -9.86 7.38
C ARG A 744 -44.15 -10.74 8.49
N THR A 745 -42.87 -10.55 8.82
CA THR A 745 -42.19 -11.27 9.90
C THR A 745 -41.93 -10.38 11.12
N VAL A 746 -41.87 -10.98 12.30
CA VAL A 746 -41.50 -10.34 13.57
C VAL A 746 -40.59 -11.28 14.35
N GLY A 747 -39.41 -10.80 14.72
CA GLY A 747 -38.50 -11.53 15.61
C GLY A 747 -38.97 -11.47 17.05
N LEU A 748 -38.92 -12.59 17.78
CA LEU A 748 -39.16 -12.66 19.23
C LEU A 748 -37.83 -12.77 19.97
N GLY A 749 -37.41 -11.69 20.65
CA GLY A 749 -36.17 -11.62 21.42
C GLY A 749 -36.19 -12.45 22.72
N LYS A 750 -35.01 -12.69 23.33
CA LYS A 750 -34.86 -13.53 24.54
C LYS A 750 -35.69 -13.04 25.74
N LEU A 751 -36.33 -13.98 26.45
CA LEU A 751 -37.19 -13.70 27.63
C LEU A 751 -36.45 -13.20 28.88
N GLU A 752 -35.13 -13.36 28.95
CA GLU A 752 -34.28 -13.01 30.11
C GLU A 752 -34.32 -11.52 30.46
N LYS A 753 -34.77 -10.65 29.54
CA LYS A 753 -34.74 -9.18 29.69
C LYS A 753 -36.03 -8.55 30.21
N GLY A 754 -37.06 -9.34 30.49
CA GLY A 754 -38.40 -8.80 30.66
C GLY A 754 -38.92 -8.31 29.32
N VAL A 755 -39.80 -9.10 28.69
CA VAL A 755 -40.31 -8.75 27.37
C VAL A 755 -41.54 -7.87 27.50
N THR A 756 -41.51 -6.70 26.87
CA THR A 756 -42.71 -5.89 26.68
C THR A 756 -43.71 -6.72 25.88
N ARG A 757 -44.84 -7.09 26.51
CA ARG A 757 -45.85 -7.90 25.84
C ARG A 757 -46.34 -7.20 24.58
N ILE A 758 -46.27 -7.88 23.45
CA ILE A 758 -46.75 -7.39 22.16
C ILE A 758 -48.21 -7.79 21.94
N PRO A 759 -49.00 -6.97 21.22
CA PRO A 759 -50.33 -7.39 20.78
C PRO A 759 -50.19 -8.61 19.86
N MET A 760 -51.12 -9.54 20.00
CA MET A 760 -51.21 -10.68 19.11
C MET A 760 -51.88 -10.25 17.81
N GLU A 761 -51.17 -10.41 16.70
CA GLU A 761 -51.64 -10.01 15.38
C GLU A 761 -51.80 -11.22 14.46
N TYR A 762 -52.89 -11.23 13.70
CA TYR A 762 -53.17 -12.25 12.69
C TYR A 762 -52.44 -11.91 11.38
N GLY A 763 -51.99 -12.93 10.65
CA GLY A 763 -51.21 -12.72 9.41
C GLY A 763 -49.77 -12.23 9.65
N VAL A 764 -49.23 -12.41 10.86
CA VAL A 764 -47.84 -12.08 11.20
C VAL A 764 -47.08 -13.35 11.56
N LEU A 765 -45.93 -13.56 10.91
CA LEU A 765 -45.02 -14.67 11.20
C LEU A 765 -44.06 -14.29 12.32
N TYR A 766 -44.22 -14.92 13.48
CA TYR A 766 -43.34 -14.77 14.63
C TYR A 766 -42.23 -15.82 14.58
N ILE A 767 -40.98 -15.35 14.67
CA ILE A 767 -39.79 -16.19 14.60
C ILE A 767 -38.96 -15.96 15.87
N PRO A 768 -38.82 -16.96 16.75
CA PRO A 768 -37.95 -16.88 17.93
C PRO A 768 -36.47 -16.71 17.58
N THR A 769 -35.76 -15.85 18.29
CA THR A 769 -34.29 -15.73 18.18
C THR A 769 -33.55 -16.78 19.01
N VAL A 770 -34.26 -17.58 19.81
CA VAL A 770 -33.67 -18.63 20.66
C VAL A 770 -33.57 -19.91 19.86
N GLN A 771 -32.36 -20.45 19.70
CA GLN A 771 -32.16 -21.79 19.13
C GLN A 771 -32.90 -22.82 19.99
N ASN A 772 -33.55 -23.79 19.32
CA ASN A 772 -34.37 -24.81 19.97
C ASN A 772 -35.52 -24.22 20.81
N PHE A 773 -36.19 -23.19 20.28
CA PHE A 773 -37.42 -22.69 20.89
C PHE A 773 -38.43 -23.85 21.07
N PRO A 774 -39.12 -23.95 22.21
CA PRO A 774 -39.99 -25.09 22.48
C PRO A 774 -41.03 -25.32 21.38
N LEU A 775 -41.12 -26.55 20.88
CA LEU A 775 -42.10 -27.08 19.91
C LEU A 775 -41.99 -26.59 18.46
N VAL A 776 -41.63 -25.33 18.21
CA VAL A 776 -41.73 -24.71 16.88
C VAL A 776 -40.55 -23.78 16.61
N ASP A 777 -40.16 -23.72 15.34
CA ASP A 777 -39.10 -22.82 14.85
C ASP A 777 -39.70 -21.47 14.40
N GLY A 778 -41.01 -21.42 14.11
CA GLY A 778 -41.77 -20.20 13.87
C GLY A 778 -43.27 -20.45 13.97
N PHE A 779 -44.08 -19.41 14.11
CA PHE A 779 -45.54 -19.57 14.16
C PHE A 779 -46.28 -18.30 13.75
N PHE A 780 -47.55 -18.44 13.36
CA PHE A 780 -48.45 -17.32 13.06
C PHE A 780 -49.88 -17.62 13.47
N PHE A 781 -50.70 -16.58 13.53
CA PHE A 781 -52.12 -16.68 13.89
C PHE A 781 -53.02 -16.49 12.67
N VAL A 782 -54.06 -17.32 12.58
CA VAL A 782 -55.12 -17.25 11.57
C VAL A 782 -56.47 -17.10 12.28
N ASP A 783 -57.31 -16.17 11.81
CA ASP A 783 -58.60 -15.86 12.47
C ASP A 783 -59.75 -16.75 11.94
N SER A 784 -59.72 -17.09 10.66
CA SER A 784 -60.75 -17.89 9.97
C SER A 784 -60.19 -19.24 9.46
N PRO A 785 -60.95 -20.36 9.51
CA PRO A 785 -62.35 -20.47 9.96
C PRO A 785 -62.52 -20.51 11.48
N ARG A 786 -61.40 -20.62 12.23
CA ARG A 786 -61.35 -20.53 13.69
C ARG A 786 -59.99 -20.00 14.10
N LYS A 787 -59.94 -19.26 15.21
CA LYS A 787 -58.71 -18.71 15.80
C LYS A 787 -57.71 -19.83 16.08
N THR A 788 -56.64 -19.88 15.28
CA THR A 788 -55.67 -20.98 15.31
C THR A 788 -54.25 -20.45 15.30
N LEU A 789 -53.38 -21.03 16.12
CA LEU A 789 -51.93 -20.90 16.01
C LEU A 789 -51.44 -21.97 15.04
N VAL A 790 -50.76 -21.55 13.97
CA VAL A 790 -50.07 -22.44 13.04
C VAL A 790 -48.60 -22.47 13.43
N GLY A 791 -48.15 -23.63 13.90
CA GLY A 791 -46.75 -23.89 14.25
C GLY A 791 -45.98 -24.42 13.05
N LEU A 792 -44.81 -23.85 12.79
CA LEU A 792 -43.88 -24.26 11.74
C LEU A 792 -42.66 -24.91 12.38
N GLN A 793 -42.29 -26.06 11.85
CA GLN A 793 -41.13 -26.82 12.26
C GLN A 793 -40.29 -27.11 11.01
N MET A 794 -39.05 -26.64 11.01
CA MET A 794 -38.04 -26.88 9.98
C MET A 794 -36.89 -27.62 10.65
N THR A 795 -36.91 -28.95 10.58
CA THR A 795 -36.01 -29.82 11.35
C THR A 795 -34.58 -29.82 10.80
N THR A 796 -33.65 -29.31 11.61
CA THR A 796 -32.20 -29.61 11.53
C THR A 796 -31.74 -30.44 12.75
N ALA A 797 -32.43 -30.31 13.89
CA ALA A 797 -32.28 -31.16 15.06
C ALA A 797 -33.00 -32.51 14.88
N GLY A 798 -32.41 -33.59 15.42
CA GLY A 798 -32.94 -34.96 15.28
C GLY A 798 -34.38 -35.18 15.75
N ALA A 799 -34.91 -34.34 16.67
CA ALA A 799 -36.33 -34.25 17.04
C ALA A 799 -36.63 -33.02 17.92
N HIS A 800 -37.80 -32.39 17.74
CA HIS A 800 -38.43 -31.58 18.80
C HIS A 800 -39.35 -32.49 19.61
N HIS A 801 -38.94 -32.86 20.83
CA HIS A 801 -39.77 -33.72 21.67
C HIS A 801 -41.02 -32.97 22.17
N THR A 802 -42.19 -33.38 21.69
CA THR A 802 -43.50 -32.91 22.17
C THR A 802 -43.87 -33.55 23.51
N ILE A 803 -43.00 -33.40 24.51
CA ILE A 803 -43.27 -33.87 25.87
C ILE A 803 -44.05 -32.81 26.67
N PRO A 804 -44.82 -33.21 27.70
CA PRO A 804 -45.65 -32.28 28.48
C PRO A 804 -44.89 -31.09 29.06
N SER A 805 -43.63 -31.27 29.46
CA SER A 805 -42.77 -30.20 29.97
C SER A 805 -42.45 -29.14 28.90
N THR A 806 -42.12 -29.56 27.68
CA THR A 806 -41.87 -28.68 26.53
C THR A 806 -43.12 -27.89 26.16
N VAL A 807 -44.30 -28.54 26.17
CA VAL A 807 -45.58 -27.87 25.90
C VAL A 807 -45.90 -26.84 26.97
N ARG A 808 -45.67 -27.17 28.25
CA ARG A 808 -45.84 -26.22 29.36
C ARG A 808 -44.90 -25.02 29.22
N LEU A 809 -43.64 -25.27 28.85
CA LEU A 809 -42.65 -24.21 28.63
C LEU A 809 -43.06 -23.29 27.47
N PHE A 810 -43.52 -23.86 26.35
CA PHE A 810 -44.04 -23.08 25.22
C PHE A 810 -45.21 -22.17 25.65
N LYS A 811 -46.23 -22.72 26.34
CA LYS A 811 -47.38 -21.94 26.83
C LYS A 811 -46.96 -20.82 27.77
N ASN A 812 -46.02 -21.10 28.68
CA ASN A 812 -45.48 -20.10 29.59
C ASN A 812 -44.73 -18.98 28.85
N ASN A 813 -43.97 -19.33 27.81
CA ASN A 813 -43.27 -18.36 26.98
C ASN A 813 -44.26 -17.48 26.19
N MET A 814 -45.30 -18.07 25.59
CA MET A 814 -46.34 -17.31 24.86
C MET A 814 -47.04 -16.29 25.77
N ALA A 815 -47.35 -16.66 27.02
CA ALA A 815 -47.96 -15.74 28.00
C ALA A 815 -47.04 -14.58 28.41
N LYS A 816 -45.72 -14.75 28.26
CA LYS A 816 -44.73 -13.68 28.48
C LYS A 816 -44.59 -12.78 27.25
N TYR A 817 -44.69 -13.33 26.04
CA TYR A 817 -44.58 -12.56 24.80
C TYR A 817 -45.85 -11.77 24.46
N PHE A 818 -47.05 -12.34 24.62
CA PHE A 818 -48.26 -11.77 24.05
C PHE A 818 -49.24 -11.21 25.08
N LYS A 819 -49.81 -10.03 24.77
CA LYS A 819 -51.04 -9.54 25.42
C LYS A 819 -52.22 -10.37 24.90
N GLY A 820 -53.08 -10.83 25.81
CA GLY A 820 -54.30 -11.54 25.44
C GLY A 820 -54.16 -13.04 25.14
N TRP A 821 -52.98 -13.65 25.34
CA TRP A 821 -52.78 -15.10 25.17
C TRP A 821 -53.79 -15.97 25.93
N LYS A 822 -54.20 -15.54 27.13
CA LYS A 822 -55.24 -16.20 27.94
C LYS A 822 -56.62 -16.27 27.27
N LYS A 823 -56.86 -15.53 26.18
CA LYS A 823 -58.11 -15.58 25.40
C LYS A 823 -58.08 -16.64 24.27
N LEU A 824 -56.92 -17.21 23.97
CA LEU A 824 -56.72 -18.30 23.01
C LEU A 824 -56.49 -19.67 23.68
N SER A 825 -55.88 -19.65 24.87
CA SER A 825 -55.76 -20.81 25.77
C SER A 825 -57.11 -21.18 26.34
#